data_AF-D9X9H4-F1
#
_entry.id   AF-D9X9H4-F1
#
_cell.length_a   1.000
_cell.length_b   1.000
_cell.length_c   1.000
_cell.angle_alpha   90.00
_cell.angle_beta   90.00
_cell.angle_gamma   90.00
#
_symmetry.space_group_name_H-M   'P 1'
#
loop_
_entity.id
_entity.type
_entity.pdbx_description
1 polymer ?
#
loop_
_entity_poly.entity_id
_entity_poly.type
_entity_poly.pdbx_seq_one_letter_code
_entity_poly.pdbx_strand_id
1 'polypeptide(L)'
;MGAPPAPGRTATPTPDSAGPDLSVWPRPQSLRGNGAPVAVPDEVALITGPRADPYAVEALRELLREAGARRITDSAERRPGALTVRASTQPVRRGDRHALPSGGYELSVGTGGVSLTGTGQDGLFHAVQTLRQLLRPDGTLAAAVVRDWPGTAVRGITEGFYGPAWTHGERLGQLDFMGRTKQNRYLYAPSDDLYRQARWREPYPARERAEFRELAERARRNHVTLGWAVAPGQAMCFASDADVRALTRKLDAMWALGFRAFQLQFQDVSYSEWHCGADADRFGSGPRAAARAQARVANAVTRHLAERHPGAAALSLMPTEYYEDGSTDYRRALADALDAEVEVAWTGVGVVPRTITGGELAGARKAFGHPLVTMDNYPVNDYEPDRIFLGPYQGREPAVASGSAALLANAMQQPEASRIPLFTAADYAWNPRAYRPGESWRAAITDLAGGDRHREEALAALAGNDASSVLGGEESAYLRPLTEAYWRARTTGGAGTDGDAGRRLREAFTVLRELPRRLTGTGLGSEVAPWAEQLSRYGEAGMAALEMLDAQRAGDKAAAWTAYRRLGTLRARLEPAPVEVGTDVLDPFLRQAQKAYAAWSGIHHEPPPNPGDPGDGRTLRFPHPRDLTAVTVLTDPGTEGSVQLRVPGEGWRTVGRLSPSGATEVRVPGRAGQDDPRPGTPGTPRTRTPGTPLTPTPGTPQTPTPGQDRQDDRAPEASPTTGTQAPGRTGKRRPATGHTGHAPGPGTGAGPA
;
A
#
# COMPACT_ATOMS: atom_id res chain seq x y z
N MET A 1 -59.82 0.63 48.33
CA MET A 1 -59.00 -0.36 47.61
C MET A 1 -58.06 0.42 46.70
N GLY A 2 -56.78 0.07 46.63
CA GLY A 2 -55.80 0.76 45.77
C GLY A 2 -55.71 0.16 44.38
N ALA A 3 -55.30 0.95 43.38
CA ALA A 3 -55.06 0.48 42.02
C ALA A 3 -53.74 -0.30 41.91
N PRO A 4 -53.62 -1.30 41.00
CA PRO A 4 -52.39 -2.07 40.81
C PRO A 4 -51.27 -1.25 40.12
N PRO A 5 -49.99 -1.62 40.33
CA PRO A 5 -48.86 -0.88 39.79
C PRO A 5 -48.66 -1.10 38.28
N ALA A 6 -48.05 -0.11 37.62
CA ALA A 6 -47.72 -0.17 36.20
C ALA A 6 -46.56 -1.16 35.89
N PRO A 7 -46.55 -1.81 34.71
CA PRO A 7 -45.49 -2.74 34.33
C PRO A 7 -44.14 -2.02 34.16
N GLY A 8 -43.07 -2.65 34.64
CA GLY A 8 -41.73 -2.09 34.62
C GLY A 8 -41.16 -1.91 33.21
N ARG A 9 -40.47 -0.79 32.98
CA ARG A 9 -39.69 -0.54 31.75
C ARG A 9 -38.59 -1.60 31.61
N THR A 10 -38.71 -2.48 30.62
CA THR A 10 -37.57 -3.26 30.11
C THR A 10 -36.49 -2.29 29.62
N ALA A 11 -35.28 -2.39 30.16
CA ALA A 11 -34.18 -1.52 29.77
C ALA A 11 -33.77 -1.76 28.31
N THR A 12 -33.69 -0.68 27.53
CA THR A 12 -33.15 -0.72 26.16
C THR A 12 -31.68 -1.16 26.22
N PRO A 13 -31.21 -2.06 25.33
CA PRO A 13 -29.80 -2.44 25.29
C PRO A 13 -28.90 -1.24 24.97
N THR A 14 -27.97 -0.93 25.87
CA THR A 14 -26.90 0.06 25.63
C THR A 14 -25.97 -0.44 24.50
N PRO A 15 -25.45 0.43 23.62
CA PRO A 15 -24.55 0.02 22.55
C PRO A 15 -23.28 -0.68 23.04
N ASP A 16 -22.77 -1.64 22.25
CA ASP A 16 -21.55 -2.40 22.55
C ASP A 16 -20.29 -1.53 22.54
N SER A 17 -19.69 -1.35 23.71
CA SER A 17 -18.27 -1.02 23.84
C SER A 17 -17.51 -2.28 24.27
N ALA A 18 -16.71 -2.85 23.37
CA ALA A 18 -15.67 -3.78 23.78
C ALA A 18 -14.71 -3.07 24.75
N GLY A 19 -14.19 -3.80 25.74
CA GLY A 19 -13.14 -3.26 26.62
C GLY A 19 -11.87 -2.94 25.82
N PRO A 20 -11.04 -1.98 26.27
CA PRO A 20 -9.86 -1.50 25.52
C PRO A 20 -8.78 -2.57 25.27
N ASP A 21 -8.92 -3.73 25.89
CA ASP A 21 -7.98 -4.85 25.94
C ASP A 21 -8.23 -5.96 24.88
N LEU A 22 -9.16 -5.75 23.94
CA LEU A 22 -9.59 -6.76 22.94
C LEU A 22 -9.40 -6.27 21.50
N SER A 23 -8.33 -6.74 20.86
CA SER A 23 -8.00 -6.49 19.44
C SER A 23 -8.06 -7.81 18.67
N VAL A 24 -8.95 -7.93 17.69
CA VAL A 24 -9.16 -9.16 16.90
C VAL A 24 -9.40 -8.80 15.44
N TRP A 25 -8.71 -9.52 14.54
CA TRP A 25 -8.69 -9.28 13.11
C TRP A 25 -8.83 -10.61 12.31
N PRO A 26 -9.46 -10.60 11.13
CA PRO A 26 -10.51 -9.67 10.72
C PRO A 26 -11.55 -9.37 11.81
N ARG A 27 -12.09 -8.15 11.81
CA ARG A 27 -12.94 -7.60 12.87
C ARG A 27 -14.23 -8.42 13.04
N PRO A 28 -14.46 -9.04 14.21
CA PRO A 28 -15.65 -9.86 14.42
C PRO A 28 -16.97 -9.08 14.25
N GLN A 29 -18.01 -9.78 13.81
CA GLN A 29 -19.38 -9.24 13.74
C GLN A 29 -19.94 -8.89 15.13
N SER A 30 -19.53 -9.63 16.17
CA SER A 30 -19.78 -9.31 17.58
C SER A 30 -18.65 -9.83 18.46
N LEU A 31 -18.11 -8.97 19.32
CA LEU A 31 -17.02 -9.23 20.27
C LEU A 31 -17.29 -8.47 21.57
N ARG A 32 -17.38 -9.19 22.69
CA ARG A 32 -17.67 -8.62 24.03
C ARG A 32 -16.73 -9.20 25.07
N GLY A 33 -16.10 -8.36 25.89
CA GLY A 33 -15.40 -8.82 27.09
C GLY A 33 -16.39 -9.33 28.14
N ASN A 34 -16.04 -10.40 28.87
CA ASN A 34 -16.98 -11.07 29.79
C ASN A 34 -16.41 -11.37 31.20
N GLY A 35 -15.18 -10.97 31.52
CA GLY A 35 -14.59 -11.21 32.83
C GLY A 35 -13.08 -10.96 32.89
N ALA A 36 -12.42 -11.54 33.90
CA ALA A 36 -10.97 -11.57 34.02
C ALA A 36 -10.35 -12.66 33.11
N PRO A 37 -9.11 -12.48 32.59
CA PRO A 37 -8.43 -13.45 31.74
C PRO A 37 -8.35 -14.86 32.34
N VAL A 38 -8.34 -15.87 31.47
CA VAL A 38 -8.27 -17.30 31.82
C VAL A 38 -6.86 -17.80 31.60
N ALA A 39 -6.15 -18.13 32.68
CA ALA A 39 -4.85 -18.81 32.57
C ALA A 39 -4.99 -20.20 31.96
N VAL A 40 -4.01 -20.60 31.13
CA VAL A 40 -3.89 -21.97 30.61
C VAL A 40 -2.92 -22.76 31.52
N PRO A 41 -3.40 -23.74 32.30
CA PRO A 41 -2.57 -24.55 33.18
C PRO A 41 -1.88 -25.69 32.42
N ASP A 42 -0.91 -26.35 33.09
CA ASP A 42 -0.17 -27.51 32.55
C ASP A 42 -1.09 -28.66 32.04
N GLU A 43 -2.27 -28.86 32.64
CA GLU A 43 -3.27 -29.86 32.22
C GLU A 43 -4.52 -29.25 31.57
N VAL A 44 -4.80 -29.69 30.35
CA VAL A 44 -6.01 -29.31 29.58
C VAL A 44 -6.81 -30.55 29.24
N ALA A 45 -8.12 -30.52 29.55
CA ALA A 45 -9.08 -31.51 29.10
C ALA A 45 -9.74 -31.01 27.80
N LEU A 46 -9.35 -31.61 26.67
CA LEU A 46 -9.89 -31.27 25.36
C LEU A 46 -11.06 -32.20 25.02
N ILE A 47 -12.23 -31.61 24.75
CA ILE A 47 -13.46 -32.31 24.41
C ILE A 47 -13.80 -31.98 22.95
N THR A 48 -13.59 -32.94 22.06
CA THR A 48 -13.84 -32.79 20.61
C THR A 48 -15.21 -33.36 20.24
N GLY A 49 -15.95 -32.64 19.39
CA GLY A 49 -17.16 -33.18 18.77
C GLY A 49 -16.83 -34.24 17.71
N PRO A 50 -17.71 -35.21 17.42
CA PRO A 50 -17.45 -36.32 16.48
C PRO A 50 -17.35 -35.88 15.01
N ARG A 51 -17.49 -34.59 14.72
CA ARG A 51 -17.29 -33.95 13.40
C ARG A 51 -16.37 -32.72 13.50
N ALA A 52 -15.59 -32.61 14.58
CA ALA A 52 -14.57 -31.57 14.70
C ALA A 52 -13.51 -31.77 13.60
N ASP A 53 -13.08 -30.68 13.00
CA ASP A 53 -12.07 -30.73 11.94
C ASP A 53 -10.68 -31.08 12.52
N PRO A 54 -9.93 -32.04 11.95
CA PRO A 54 -8.64 -32.45 12.50
C PRO A 54 -7.56 -31.36 12.43
N TYR A 55 -7.60 -30.46 11.46
CA TYR A 55 -6.64 -29.35 11.36
C TYR A 55 -6.99 -28.21 12.30
N ALA A 56 -8.27 -27.88 12.44
CA ALA A 56 -8.70 -26.95 13.49
C ALA A 56 -8.37 -27.50 14.89
N VAL A 57 -8.50 -28.81 15.10
CA VAL A 57 -8.12 -29.47 16.36
C VAL A 57 -6.61 -29.47 16.61
N GLU A 58 -5.75 -29.73 15.62
CA GLU A 58 -4.30 -29.65 15.87
C GLU A 58 -3.82 -28.20 16.01
N ALA A 59 -4.32 -27.25 15.21
CA ALA A 59 -4.02 -25.81 15.38
C ALA A 59 -4.46 -25.27 16.76
N LEU A 60 -5.52 -25.86 17.34
CA LEU A 60 -5.94 -25.60 18.71
C LEU A 60 -4.99 -26.24 19.74
N ARG A 61 -4.49 -27.46 19.50
CA ARG A 61 -3.47 -28.09 20.37
C ARG A 61 -2.15 -27.33 20.34
N GLU A 62 -1.70 -26.89 19.17
CA GLU A 62 -0.53 -26.00 19.00
C GLU A 62 -0.69 -24.73 19.85
N LEU A 63 -1.81 -24.02 19.68
CA LEU A 63 -2.12 -22.81 20.44
C LEU A 63 -2.19 -23.04 21.96
N LEU A 64 -2.73 -24.18 22.41
CA LEU A 64 -2.79 -24.50 23.83
C LEU A 64 -1.41 -24.83 24.41
N ARG A 65 -0.52 -25.48 23.63
CA ARG A 65 0.90 -25.69 24.01
C ARG A 65 1.66 -24.36 24.07
N GLU A 66 1.43 -23.47 23.10
CA GLU A 66 1.97 -22.10 23.06
C GLU A 66 1.56 -21.29 24.30
N ALA A 67 0.30 -21.43 24.73
CA ALA A 67 -0.21 -20.86 25.98
C ALA A 67 0.30 -21.54 27.27
N GLY A 68 1.09 -22.62 27.17
CA GLY A 68 1.75 -23.29 28.30
C GLY A 68 1.26 -24.70 28.64
N ALA A 69 0.22 -25.24 27.97
CA ALA A 69 -0.33 -26.56 28.30
C ALA A 69 0.64 -27.70 27.92
N ARG A 70 1.22 -28.37 28.92
CA ARG A 70 2.13 -29.51 28.74
C ARG A 70 1.42 -30.83 28.46
N ARG A 71 0.19 -31.00 28.97
CA ARG A 71 -0.59 -32.24 28.87
C ARG A 71 -2.03 -31.94 28.45
N ILE A 72 -2.25 -31.97 27.13
CA ILE A 72 -3.59 -31.91 26.54
C ILE A 72 -4.12 -33.33 26.42
N THR A 73 -5.19 -33.65 27.15
CA THR A 73 -5.78 -35.00 27.17
C THR A 73 -7.20 -34.98 26.60
N ASP A 74 -7.44 -35.83 25.62
CA ASP A 74 -8.78 -36.06 25.08
C ASP A 74 -9.72 -36.66 26.15
N SER A 75 -10.93 -36.11 26.24
CA SER A 75 -11.87 -36.40 27.32
C SER A 75 -13.31 -36.26 26.81
N ALA A 76 -14.21 -37.15 27.25
CA ALA A 76 -15.65 -36.97 27.03
C ALA A 76 -16.24 -35.92 27.99
N GLU A 77 -15.64 -35.76 29.17
CA GLU A 77 -16.15 -34.96 30.28
C GLU A 77 -15.13 -33.96 30.84
N ARG A 78 -15.59 -33.05 31.70
CA ARG A 78 -14.72 -32.14 32.47
C ARG A 78 -13.84 -32.95 33.41
N ARG A 79 -12.58 -32.55 33.59
CA ARG A 79 -11.70 -33.11 34.63
C ARG A 79 -11.45 -32.06 35.72
N PRO A 80 -11.54 -32.40 37.01
CA PRO A 80 -11.14 -31.49 38.09
C PRO A 80 -9.69 -31.03 37.94
N GLY A 81 -9.39 -29.78 38.27
CA GLY A 81 -8.04 -29.19 38.16
C GLY A 81 -7.59 -28.78 36.75
N ALA A 82 -8.09 -29.43 35.70
CA ALA A 82 -7.72 -29.13 34.32
C ALA A 82 -8.61 -28.05 33.68
N LEU A 83 -8.04 -27.19 32.83
CA LEU A 83 -8.83 -26.29 31.99
C LEU A 83 -9.62 -27.12 30.97
N THR A 84 -10.94 -26.95 30.92
CA THR A 84 -11.76 -27.61 29.91
C THR A 84 -11.85 -26.77 28.63
N VAL A 85 -11.49 -27.35 27.50
CA VAL A 85 -11.63 -26.76 26.16
C VAL A 85 -12.59 -27.63 25.36
N ARG A 86 -13.61 -27.03 24.72
CA ARG A 86 -14.56 -27.71 23.84
C ARG A 86 -14.38 -27.26 22.40
N ALA A 87 -14.24 -28.19 21.47
CA ALA A 87 -14.12 -27.90 20.04
C ALA A 87 -15.15 -28.73 19.26
N SER A 88 -16.15 -28.07 18.67
CA SER A 88 -17.29 -28.74 18.05
C SER A 88 -17.74 -28.09 16.74
N THR A 89 -18.48 -28.83 15.92
CA THR A 89 -19.08 -28.33 14.69
C THR A 89 -20.60 -28.54 14.66
N GLN A 90 -21.32 -27.58 14.10
CA GLN A 90 -22.74 -27.64 13.80
C GLN A 90 -22.98 -27.59 12.28
N PRO A 91 -24.03 -28.24 11.76
CA PRO A 91 -24.35 -28.19 10.33
C PRO A 91 -24.90 -26.82 9.92
N VAL A 92 -24.65 -26.42 8.67
CA VAL A 92 -25.22 -25.20 8.08
C VAL A 92 -26.74 -25.36 7.94
N ARG A 93 -27.52 -24.54 8.65
CA ARG A 93 -28.99 -24.54 8.59
C ARG A 93 -29.49 -23.48 7.62
N ARG A 94 -29.55 -23.82 6.33
CA ARG A 94 -30.10 -22.91 5.29
C ARG A 94 -31.54 -22.52 5.64
N GLY A 95 -31.85 -21.22 5.59
CA GLY A 95 -33.18 -20.66 5.86
C GLY A 95 -33.47 -20.28 7.32
N ASP A 96 -32.66 -20.74 8.29
CA ASP A 96 -32.77 -20.29 9.68
C ASP A 96 -32.07 -18.93 9.85
N ARG A 97 -32.85 -17.87 10.06
CA ARG A 97 -32.35 -16.49 10.25
C ARG A 97 -31.49 -16.27 11.50
N HIS A 98 -31.48 -17.22 12.43
CA HIS A 98 -30.68 -17.16 13.66
C HIS A 98 -29.44 -18.04 13.60
N ALA A 99 -29.40 -19.00 12.67
CA ALA A 99 -28.21 -19.78 12.38
C ALA A 99 -27.10 -18.91 11.77
N LEU A 100 -25.86 -19.37 11.93
CA LEU A 100 -24.70 -18.77 11.27
C LEU A 100 -24.57 -19.32 9.83
N PRO A 101 -23.99 -18.54 8.89
CA PRO A 101 -23.63 -19.05 7.58
C PRO A 101 -22.40 -19.99 7.67
N SER A 102 -22.06 -20.64 6.57
CA SER A 102 -20.84 -21.46 6.48
C SER A 102 -19.60 -20.63 6.82
N GLY A 103 -18.69 -21.18 7.64
CA GLY A 103 -17.52 -20.46 8.13
C GLY A 103 -17.78 -19.51 9.29
N GLY A 104 -19.05 -19.30 9.70
CA GLY A 104 -19.38 -18.58 10.93
C GLY A 104 -19.19 -19.44 12.18
N TYR A 105 -18.94 -18.81 13.32
CA TYR A 105 -18.66 -19.50 14.59
C TYR A 105 -19.12 -18.73 15.82
N GLU A 106 -19.18 -19.46 16.93
CA GLU A 106 -19.31 -18.92 18.29
C GLU A 106 -18.12 -19.37 19.13
N LEU A 107 -17.56 -18.44 19.90
CA LEU A 107 -16.41 -18.65 20.78
C LEU A 107 -16.69 -18.01 22.14
N SER A 108 -16.43 -18.74 23.22
CA SER A 108 -16.47 -18.21 24.57
C SER A 108 -15.23 -18.62 25.36
N VAL A 109 -14.54 -17.64 25.95
CA VAL A 109 -13.47 -17.80 26.94
C VAL A 109 -13.99 -17.26 28.27
N GLY A 110 -13.85 -18.00 29.37
CA GLY A 110 -14.21 -17.52 30.70
C GLY A 110 -14.10 -18.58 31.79
N THR A 111 -14.72 -18.33 32.95
CA THR A 111 -14.68 -19.25 34.12
C THR A 111 -15.28 -20.64 33.86
N GLY A 112 -16.11 -20.80 32.82
CA GLY A 112 -16.63 -22.09 32.36
C GLY A 112 -15.65 -22.93 31.51
N GLY A 113 -14.44 -22.41 31.27
CA GLY A 113 -13.46 -22.92 30.32
C GLY A 113 -13.54 -22.21 28.96
N VAL A 114 -13.01 -22.87 27.92
CA VAL A 114 -13.09 -22.40 26.53
C VAL A 114 -14.09 -23.26 25.76
N SER A 115 -14.87 -22.64 24.87
CA SER A 115 -15.77 -23.34 23.95
C SER A 115 -15.72 -22.72 22.57
N LEU A 116 -15.48 -23.55 21.54
CA LEU A 116 -15.47 -23.21 20.13
C LEU A 116 -16.53 -24.04 19.39
N THR A 117 -17.47 -23.37 18.73
CA THR A 117 -18.55 -24.00 17.96
C THR A 117 -18.55 -23.46 16.54
N GLY A 118 -18.01 -24.24 15.61
CA GLY A 118 -17.90 -23.89 14.19
C GLY A 118 -19.12 -24.29 13.37
N THR A 119 -19.54 -23.45 12.43
CA THR A 119 -20.60 -23.79 11.46
C THR A 119 -19.95 -24.32 10.19
N GLY A 120 -19.91 -25.65 10.06
CA GLY A 120 -18.97 -26.34 9.19
C GLY A 120 -17.55 -26.40 9.76
N GLN A 121 -16.64 -27.05 9.03
CA GLN A 121 -15.24 -27.24 9.43
C GLN A 121 -14.49 -25.90 9.47
N ASP A 122 -14.63 -25.08 8.43
CA ASP A 122 -14.03 -23.73 8.33
C ASP A 122 -14.41 -22.83 9.53
N GLY A 123 -15.64 -22.94 10.03
CA GLY A 123 -16.08 -22.17 11.18
C GLY A 123 -15.29 -22.53 12.44
N LEU A 124 -14.96 -23.81 12.64
CA LEU A 124 -14.16 -24.22 13.80
C LEU A 124 -12.71 -23.73 13.65
N PHE A 125 -12.16 -23.77 12.44
CA PHE A 125 -10.85 -23.19 12.15
C PHE A 125 -10.82 -21.68 12.40
N HIS A 126 -11.79 -20.91 11.88
CA HIS A 126 -11.87 -19.47 12.12
C HIS A 126 -12.02 -19.12 13.62
N ALA A 127 -12.72 -19.96 14.40
CA ALA A 127 -12.81 -19.81 15.85
C ALA A 127 -11.45 -19.98 16.54
N VAL A 128 -10.63 -20.93 16.09
CA VAL A 128 -9.25 -21.13 16.59
C VAL A 128 -8.34 -19.96 16.20
N GLN A 129 -8.46 -19.43 14.98
CA GLN A 129 -7.67 -18.27 14.55
C GLN A 129 -8.05 -16.97 15.29
N THR A 130 -9.28 -16.85 15.78
CA THR A 130 -9.68 -15.78 16.71
C THR A 130 -9.19 -16.06 18.13
N LEU A 131 -9.28 -17.30 18.63
CA LEU A 131 -8.74 -17.66 19.95
C LEU A 131 -7.23 -17.40 20.03
N ARG A 132 -6.49 -17.61 18.94
CA ARG A 132 -5.06 -17.28 18.81
C ARG A 132 -4.75 -15.80 19.09
N GLN A 133 -5.67 -14.89 18.76
CA GLN A 133 -5.54 -13.45 19.01
C GLN A 133 -6.09 -13.01 20.38
N LEU A 134 -6.78 -13.90 21.08
CA LEU A 134 -7.12 -13.72 22.50
C LEU A 134 -5.99 -14.21 23.42
N LEU A 135 -5.01 -14.96 22.93
CA LEU A 135 -3.82 -15.33 23.70
C LEU A 135 -2.93 -14.10 23.95
N ARG A 136 -2.59 -13.88 25.21
CA ARG A 136 -1.70 -12.82 25.69
C ARG A 136 -0.27 -13.36 25.86
N PRO A 137 0.77 -12.49 25.79
CA PRO A 137 2.16 -12.90 26.01
C PRO A 137 2.48 -13.51 27.39
N ASP A 138 1.55 -13.45 28.35
CA ASP A 138 1.65 -14.05 29.68
C ASP A 138 1.05 -15.48 29.77
N GLY A 139 0.60 -16.05 28.65
CA GLY A 139 -0.05 -17.36 28.59
C GLY A 139 -1.54 -17.36 28.98
N THR A 140 -2.13 -16.19 29.26
CA THR A 140 -3.56 -16.07 29.57
C THR A 140 -4.40 -15.80 28.32
N LEU A 141 -5.60 -16.35 28.28
CA LEU A 141 -6.60 -16.08 27.25
C LEU A 141 -7.52 -14.93 27.70
N ALA A 142 -7.61 -13.87 26.91
CA ALA A 142 -8.50 -12.74 27.15
C ALA A 142 -9.96 -13.20 27.18
N ALA A 143 -10.67 -12.87 28.26
CA ALA A 143 -12.02 -13.38 28.51
C ALA A 143 -13.05 -12.63 27.66
N ALA A 144 -13.59 -13.33 26.66
CA ALA A 144 -14.50 -12.77 25.67
C ALA A 144 -15.59 -13.76 25.24
N VAL A 145 -16.72 -13.21 24.77
CA VAL A 145 -17.71 -13.90 23.93
C VAL A 145 -17.63 -13.29 22.54
N VAL A 146 -17.55 -14.16 21.53
CA VAL A 146 -17.48 -13.80 20.11
C VAL A 146 -18.56 -14.57 19.35
N ARG A 147 -19.32 -13.87 18.50
CA ARG A 147 -20.21 -14.49 17.51
C ARG A 147 -19.96 -13.81 16.18
N ASP A 148 -19.50 -14.57 15.21
CA ASP A 148 -18.80 -14.01 14.06
C ASP A 148 -18.96 -14.84 12.79
N TRP A 149 -18.89 -14.18 11.63
CA TRP A 149 -19.05 -14.80 10.32
C TRP A 149 -18.55 -13.88 9.19
N PRO A 150 -18.12 -14.44 8.06
CA PRO A 150 -17.65 -13.64 6.92
C PRO A 150 -18.81 -12.95 6.19
N GLY A 151 -18.57 -11.70 5.77
CA GLY A 151 -19.44 -10.93 4.87
C GLY A 151 -19.26 -11.29 3.40
N THR A 152 -18.06 -11.70 2.98
CA THR A 152 -17.75 -12.26 1.65
C THR A 152 -17.52 -13.76 1.77
N ALA A 153 -18.28 -14.58 1.05
CA ALA A 153 -18.21 -16.05 1.16
C ALA A 153 -16.84 -16.62 0.73
N VAL A 154 -16.34 -16.20 -0.44
CA VAL A 154 -15.03 -16.58 -0.98
C VAL A 154 -14.15 -15.33 -1.06
N ARG A 155 -13.02 -15.34 -0.36
CA ARG A 155 -12.12 -14.17 -0.23
C ARG A 155 -10.66 -14.61 -0.20
N GLY A 156 -9.77 -13.84 -0.81
CA GLY A 156 -8.34 -14.10 -0.70
C GLY A 156 -7.49 -13.40 -1.75
N ILE A 157 -6.54 -14.15 -2.32
CA ILE A 157 -5.37 -13.62 -3.02
C ILE A 157 -5.25 -14.25 -4.41
N THR A 158 -4.87 -13.44 -5.39
CA THR A 158 -4.34 -13.92 -6.67
C THR A 158 -2.83 -13.62 -6.72
N GLU A 159 -2.02 -14.62 -7.04
CA GLU A 159 -0.64 -14.41 -7.49
C GLU A 159 -0.70 -14.23 -9.01
N GLY A 160 -1.01 -13.02 -9.48
CA GLY A 160 -1.38 -12.75 -10.88
C GLY A 160 -0.80 -11.44 -11.42
N PHE A 161 0.35 -11.06 -10.90
CA PHE A 161 1.18 -9.95 -11.38
C PHE A 161 2.05 -10.37 -12.56
N TYR A 162 2.50 -9.40 -13.34
CA TYR A 162 3.61 -9.55 -14.29
C TYR A 162 4.95 -9.49 -13.56
N GLY A 163 5.84 -10.43 -13.84
CA GLY A 163 7.16 -10.54 -13.21
C GLY A 163 7.55 -11.99 -12.86
N PRO A 164 8.65 -12.17 -12.11
CA PRO A 164 9.09 -13.47 -11.61
C PRO A 164 8.08 -14.04 -10.59
N ALA A 165 7.67 -15.28 -10.78
CA ALA A 165 6.82 -16.02 -9.85
C ALA A 165 7.38 -16.06 -8.41
N TRP A 166 6.50 -16.14 -7.42
CA TRP A 166 6.92 -16.46 -6.05
C TRP A 166 7.60 -17.84 -5.99
N THR A 167 8.53 -18.02 -5.05
CA THR A 167 9.09 -19.34 -4.75
C THR A 167 8.06 -20.21 -4.03
N HIS A 168 8.28 -21.53 -4.04
CA HIS A 168 7.45 -22.47 -3.28
C HIS A 168 7.41 -22.16 -1.78
N GLY A 169 8.54 -21.75 -1.19
CA GLY A 169 8.61 -21.37 0.23
C GLY A 169 7.75 -20.15 0.59
N GLU A 170 7.78 -19.11 -0.26
CA GLU A 170 6.96 -17.90 -0.06
C GLU A 170 5.46 -18.21 -0.19
N ARG A 171 5.07 -19.04 -1.16
CA ARG A 171 3.67 -19.51 -1.30
C ARG A 171 3.19 -20.30 -0.08
N LEU A 172 4.02 -21.19 0.48
CA LEU A 172 3.69 -21.91 1.72
C LEU A 172 3.47 -20.94 2.89
N GLY A 173 4.37 -19.97 3.07
CA GLY A 173 4.22 -18.93 4.10
C GLY A 173 3.00 -18.02 3.89
N GLN A 174 2.62 -17.77 2.63
CA GLN A 174 1.44 -16.99 2.31
C GLN A 174 0.14 -17.74 2.61
N LEU A 175 0.09 -19.06 2.42
CA LEU A 175 -1.05 -19.89 2.86
C LEU A 175 -1.23 -19.86 4.38
N ASP A 176 -0.13 -19.86 5.15
CA ASP A 176 -0.19 -19.74 6.62
C ASP A 176 -0.64 -18.34 7.07
N PHE A 177 -0.27 -17.29 6.35
CA PHE A 177 -0.79 -15.93 6.54
C PHE A 177 -2.29 -15.85 6.21
N MET A 178 -2.73 -16.46 5.11
CA MET A 178 -4.14 -16.53 4.72
C MET A 178 -4.99 -17.26 5.76
N GLY A 179 -4.50 -18.38 6.30
CA GLY A 179 -5.20 -19.10 7.37
C GLY A 179 -5.47 -18.22 8.59
N ARG A 180 -4.43 -17.55 9.12
CA ARG A 180 -4.56 -16.63 10.27
C ARG A 180 -5.50 -15.44 9.99
N THR A 181 -5.40 -14.86 8.80
CA THR A 181 -6.26 -13.75 8.35
C THR A 181 -7.64 -14.20 7.83
N LYS A 182 -8.00 -15.48 8.01
CA LYS A 182 -9.30 -16.07 7.64
C LYS A 182 -9.64 -15.93 6.14
N GLN A 183 -8.65 -15.95 5.25
CA GLN A 183 -8.82 -15.99 3.79
C GLN A 183 -8.94 -17.44 3.29
N ASN A 184 -9.77 -17.70 2.28
CA ASN A 184 -10.14 -19.08 1.87
C ASN A 184 -9.99 -19.40 0.36
N ARG A 185 -9.45 -18.48 -0.45
CA ARG A 185 -9.13 -18.74 -1.87
C ARG A 185 -7.78 -18.14 -2.26
N TYR A 186 -6.84 -18.99 -2.69
CA TYR A 186 -5.61 -18.58 -3.34
C TYR A 186 -5.67 -19.00 -4.80
N LEU A 187 -5.46 -18.08 -5.74
CA LEU A 187 -5.45 -18.33 -7.17
C LEU A 187 -4.03 -18.21 -7.72
N TYR A 188 -3.49 -19.34 -8.18
CA TYR A 188 -2.18 -19.42 -8.83
C TYR A 188 -2.28 -18.93 -10.29
N ALA A 189 -1.66 -17.77 -10.58
CA ALA A 189 -1.66 -17.15 -11.91
C ALA A 189 -0.35 -16.39 -12.32
N PRO A 190 0.88 -16.69 -11.82
CA PRO A 190 2.08 -15.87 -12.08
C PRO A 190 2.50 -15.83 -13.55
N SER A 191 2.80 -14.65 -14.10
CA SER A 191 2.86 -14.40 -15.56
C SER A 191 3.92 -15.16 -16.38
N ASP A 192 4.92 -15.75 -15.72
CA ASP A 192 6.09 -16.39 -16.33
C ASP A 192 5.93 -17.91 -16.53
N ASP A 193 4.94 -18.54 -15.87
CA ASP A 193 4.67 -19.97 -15.99
C ASP A 193 4.04 -20.35 -17.36
N LEU A 194 4.93 -20.75 -18.26
CA LEU A 194 4.60 -21.28 -19.59
C LEU A 194 3.63 -22.47 -19.56
N TYR A 195 3.55 -23.24 -18.47
CA TYR A 195 2.64 -24.40 -18.38
C TYR A 195 1.18 -24.02 -18.08
N ARG A 196 0.85 -22.73 -17.90
CA ARG A 196 -0.52 -22.20 -18.10
C ARG A 196 -0.70 -21.50 -19.45
N GLN A 197 0.38 -21.00 -20.04
CA GLN A 197 0.39 -20.26 -21.31
C GLN A 197 0.77 -21.17 -22.48
N ALA A 198 1.78 -20.84 -23.30
CA ALA A 198 2.12 -21.55 -24.55
C ALA A 198 2.24 -23.08 -24.41
N ARG A 199 2.63 -23.60 -23.24
CA ARG A 199 2.81 -25.02 -22.94
C ARG A 199 1.66 -25.61 -22.11
N TRP A 200 0.47 -25.00 -22.13
CA TRP A 200 -0.70 -25.42 -21.35
C TRP A 200 -1.12 -26.88 -21.56
N ARG A 201 -0.85 -27.45 -22.74
CA ARG A 201 -1.12 -28.87 -23.09
C ARG A 201 -0.23 -29.85 -22.33
N GLU A 202 0.93 -29.41 -21.84
CA GLU A 202 1.92 -30.28 -21.21
C GLU A 202 1.68 -30.44 -19.69
N PRO A 203 2.01 -31.61 -19.11
CA PRO A 203 2.06 -31.76 -17.67
C PRO A 203 3.23 -30.95 -17.08
N TYR A 204 3.03 -30.36 -15.90
CA TYR A 204 4.16 -29.81 -15.12
C TYR A 204 5.22 -30.90 -14.84
N PRO A 205 6.52 -30.58 -14.76
CA PRO A 205 7.56 -31.56 -14.48
C PRO A 205 7.51 -32.15 -13.07
N ALA A 206 8.37 -33.13 -12.79
CA ALA A 206 8.24 -33.99 -11.61
C ALA A 206 8.40 -33.25 -10.27
N ARG A 207 9.23 -32.19 -10.23
CA ARG A 207 9.52 -31.39 -9.04
C ARG A 207 8.35 -30.49 -8.69
N GLU A 208 7.85 -29.74 -9.66
CA GLU A 208 6.73 -28.80 -9.55
C GLU A 208 5.46 -29.56 -9.17
N ARG A 209 5.27 -30.79 -9.69
CA ARG A 209 4.20 -31.71 -9.23
C ARG A 209 4.36 -32.20 -7.79
N ALA A 210 5.56 -32.16 -7.19
CA ALA A 210 5.75 -32.45 -5.77
C ALA A 210 5.44 -31.20 -4.94
N GLU A 211 6.00 -30.05 -5.33
CA GLU A 211 5.77 -28.73 -4.73
C GLU A 211 4.27 -28.40 -4.68
N PHE A 212 3.51 -28.59 -5.77
CA PHE A 212 2.05 -28.40 -5.79
C PHE A 212 1.26 -29.30 -4.84
N ARG A 213 1.73 -30.52 -4.55
CA ARG A 213 1.04 -31.40 -3.58
C ARG A 213 1.30 -30.96 -2.14
N GLU A 214 2.50 -30.49 -1.84
CA GLU A 214 2.78 -29.87 -0.54
C GLU A 214 1.98 -28.57 -0.37
N LEU A 215 1.89 -27.76 -1.43
CA LEU A 215 1.08 -26.55 -1.47
C LEU A 215 -0.41 -26.87 -1.20
N ALA A 216 -0.94 -27.94 -1.80
CA ALA A 216 -2.32 -28.38 -1.58
C ALA A 216 -2.57 -28.87 -0.15
N GLU A 217 -1.64 -29.61 0.46
CA GLU A 217 -1.73 -30.03 1.86
C GLU A 217 -1.61 -28.85 2.83
N ARG A 218 -0.73 -27.88 2.54
CA ARG A 218 -0.61 -26.62 3.30
C ARG A 218 -1.87 -25.77 3.20
N ALA A 219 -2.47 -25.69 2.02
CA ALA A 219 -3.71 -24.95 1.79
C ALA A 219 -4.87 -25.59 2.54
N ARG A 220 -4.98 -26.93 2.48
CA ARG A 220 -6.00 -27.71 3.20
C ARG A 220 -5.90 -27.51 4.72
N ARG A 221 -4.69 -27.50 5.28
CA ARG A 221 -4.43 -27.18 6.71
C ARG A 221 -4.91 -25.79 7.12
N ASN A 222 -4.83 -24.82 6.20
CA ASN A 222 -5.21 -23.43 6.43
C ASN A 222 -6.65 -23.09 5.98
N HIS A 223 -7.46 -24.09 5.59
CA HIS A 223 -8.80 -23.91 5.01
C HIS A 223 -8.82 -23.01 3.75
N VAL A 224 -7.70 -22.98 3.01
CA VAL A 224 -7.57 -22.30 1.72
C VAL A 224 -7.90 -23.27 0.59
N THR A 225 -8.84 -22.89 -0.27
CA THR A 225 -9.08 -23.55 -1.55
C THR A 225 -8.02 -23.10 -2.55
N LEU A 226 -7.21 -24.03 -3.07
CA LEU A 226 -6.32 -23.74 -4.20
C LEU A 226 -7.12 -23.65 -5.52
N GLY A 227 -6.99 -22.51 -6.19
CA GLY A 227 -7.38 -22.28 -7.57
C GLY A 227 -6.18 -22.29 -8.51
N TRP A 228 -6.34 -22.85 -9.71
CA TRP A 228 -5.36 -22.77 -10.79
C TRP A 228 -5.94 -22.00 -11.98
N ALA A 229 -5.26 -20.93 -12.41
CA ALA A 229 -5.58 -20.25 -13.65
C ALA A 229 -4.87 -20.89 -14.84
N VAL A 230 -5.48 -20.80 -16.03
CA VAL A 230 -4.89 -21.16 -17.31
C VAL A 230 -5.24 -20.10 -18.36
N ALA A 231 -4.25 -19.70 -19.16
CA ALA A 231 -4.35 -18.63 -20.14
C ALA A 231 -4.03 -19.18 -21.55
N PRO A 232 -4.87 -20.06 -22.10
CA PRO A 232 -4.52 -20.84 -23.28
C PRO A 232 -4.67 -20.07 -24.59
N GLY A 233 -5.33 -18.90 -24.58
CA GLY A 233 -5.89 -18.24 -25.78
C GLY A 233 -4.89 -17.95 -26.90
N GLN A 234 -3.67 -17.49 -26.58
CA GLN A 234 -2.63 -17.22 -27.58
C GLN A 234 -2.05 -18.48 -28.25
N ALA A 235 -2.35 -19.67 -27.69
CA ALA A 235 -1.81 -20.95 -28.13
C ALA A 235 -2.89 -22.05 -28.25
N MET A 236 -4.16 -21.68 -28.44
CA MET A 236 -5.30 -22.62 -28.50
C MET A 236 -6.14 -22.35 -29.76
N CYS A 237 -6.54 -23.43 -30.43
CA CYS A 237 -7.51 -23.38 -31.52
C CYS A 237 -8.92 -23.55 -30.91
N PHE A 238 -9.66 -22.44 -30.75
CA PHE A 238 -10.96 -22.40 -30.07
C PHE A 238 -12.06 -23.24 -30.74
N ALA A 239 -11.86 -23.70 -31.96
CA ALA A 239 -12.73 -24.59 -32.71
C ALA A 239 -12.38 -26.08 -32.50
N SER A 240 -11.16 -26.38 -32.03
CA SER A 240 -10.64 -27.74 -31.90
C SER A 240 -11.26 -28.49 -30.72
N ASP A 241 -11.80 -29.68 -30.98
CA ASP A 241 -12.19 -30.61 -29.90
C ASP A 241 -10.96 -31.33 -29.31
N ALA A 242 -9.85 -31.41 -30.06
CA ALA A 242 -8.62 -32.02 -29.58
C ALA A 242 -7.94 -31.15 -28.50
N ASP A 243 -7.99 -29.81 -28.67
CA ASP A 243 -7.50 -28.86 -27.67
C ASP A 243 -8.41 -28.83 -26.43
N VAL A 244 -9.73 -28.81 -26.59
CA VAL A 244 -10.65 -28.92 -25.44
C VAL A 244 -10.40 -30.22 -24.65
N ARG A 245 -10.21 -31.36 -25.33
CA ARG A 245 -9.83 -32.62 -24.67
C ARG A 245 -8.44 -32.57 -24.02
N ALA A 246 -7.50 -31.77 -24.53
CA ALA A 246 -6.21 -31.57 -23.88
C ALA A 246 -6.34 -30.69 -22.63
N LEU A 247 -7.18 -29.65 -22.69
CA LEU A 247 -7.41 -28.70 -21.60
C LEU A 247 -8.08 -29.40 -20.42
N THR A 248 -9.10 -30.21 -20.67
CA THR A 248 -9.77 -30.96 -19.61
C THR A 248 -8.87 -32.05 -18.99
N ARG A 249 -8.00 -32.72 -19.78
CA ARG A 249 -6.94 -33.60 -19.23
C ARG A 249 -5.91 -32.85 -18.37
N LYS A 250 -5.55 -31.61 -18.73
CA LYS A 250 -4.68 -30.76 -17.91
C LYS A 250 -5.35 -30.40 -16.59
N LEU A 251 -6.63 -30.03 -16.61
CA LEU A 251 -7.42 -29.75 -15.41
C LEU A 251 -7.56 -31.00 -14.50
N ASP A 252 -7.73 -32.20 -15.08
CA ASP A 252 -7.69 -33.47 -14.35
C ASP A 252 -6.35 -33.69 -13.63
N ALA A 253 -5.24 -33.39 -14.30
CA ALA A 253 -3.91 -33.49 -13.71
C ALA A 253 -3.75 -32.49 -12.55
N MET A 254 -4.22 -31.25 -12.68
CA MET A 254 -4.19 -30.27 -11.60
C MET A 254 -5.10 -30.65 -10.43
N TRP A 255 -6.28 -31.25 -10.69
CA TRP A 255 -7.14 -31.82 -9.65
C TRP A 255 -6.44 -32.95 -8.89
N ALA A 256 -5.70 -33.82 -9.58
CA ALA A 256 -4.90 -34.88 -8.97
C ALA A 256 -3.67 -34.37 -8.18
N LEU A 257 -3.25 -33.11 -8.38
CA LEU A 257 -2.26 -32.42 -7.55
C LEU A 257 -2.88 -31.72 -6.33
N GLY A 258 -4.21 -31.55 -6.30
CA GLY A 258 -4.96 -31.02 -5.15
C GLY A 258 -5.69 -29.70 -5.40
N PHE A 259 -5.64 -29.13 -6.60
CA PHE A 259 -6.41 -27.93 -6.95
C PHE A 259 -7.93 -28.24 -7.00
N ARG A 260 -8.76 -27.30 -6.51
CA ARG A 260 -10.22 -27.48 -6.36
C ARG A 260 -11.07 -26.36 -6.96
N ALA A 261 -10.43 -25.33 -7.49
CA ALA A 261 -11.05 -24.27 -8.28
C ALA A 261 -10.22 -24.02 -9.55
N PHE A 262 -10.85 -23.49 -10.60
CA PHE A 262 -10.20 -23.24 -11.88
C PHE A 262 -10.61 -21.88 -12.46
N GLN A 263 -9.70 -21.27 -13.21
CA GLN A 263 -9.97 -20.06 -13.99
C GLN A 263 -9.48 -20.21 -15.42
N LEU A 264 -10.33 -19.90 -16.41
CA LEU A 264 -9.89 -19.64 -17.78
C LEU A 264 -9.61 -18.14 -17.93
N GLN A 265 -8.48 -17.78 -18.53
CA GLN A 265 -8.08 -16.39 -18.77
C GLN A 265 -7.96 -16.12 -20.28
N PHE A 266 -8.69 -15.12 -20.75
CA PHE A 266 -8.64 -14.61 -22.12
C PHE A 266 -8.44 -13.07 -22.18
N GLN A 267 -7.81 -12.53 -21.13
CA GLN A 267 -7.11 -11.25 -21.18
C GLN A 267 -6.09 -11.23 -22.33
N ASP A 268 -5.89 -10.07 -22.94
CA ASP A 268 -4.88 -9.86 -23.99
C ASP A 268 -4.99 -10.82 -25.21
N VAL A 269 -6.22 -11.22 -25.54
CA VAL A 269 -6.59 -12.00 -26.72
C VAL A 269 -7.31 -11.11 -27.75
N SER A 270 -6.92 -11.20 -29.02
CA SER A 270 -7.52 -10.42 -30.11
C SER A 270 -8.95 -10.87 -30.44
N TYR A 271 -9.79 -9.94 -30.92
CA TYR A 271 -11.12 -10.25 -31.45
C TYR A 271 -11.12 -10.78 -32.89
N SER A 272 -10.00 -10.62 -33.61
CA SER A 272 -9.94 -10.85 -35.07
C SER A 272 -8.70 -11.61 -35.52
N GLU A 273 -7.66 -11.68 -34.69
CA GLU A 273 -6.43 -12.43 -34.98
C GLU A 273 -6.48 -13.77 -34.26
N TRP A 274 -6.72 -14.83 -35.03
CA TRP A 274 -6.90 -16.18 -34.51
C TRP A 274 -5.60 -16.99 -34.54
N HIS A 275 -5.41 -17.86 -33.55
CA HIS A 275 -4.27 -18.79 -33.50
C HIS A 275 -4.34 -19.86 -34.61
N CYS A 276 -5.54 -20.21 -35.09
CA CYS A 276 -5.75 -21.16 -36.20
C CYS A 276 -6.83 -20.66 -37.16
N GLY A 277 -6.72 -21.02 -38.45
CA GLY A 277 -7.73 -20.65 -39.46
C GLY A 277 -9.13 -21.22 -39.17
N ALA A 278 -9.20 -22.40 -38.57
CA ALA A 278 -10.46 -23.05 -38.20
C ALA A 278 -11.32 -22.26 -37.19
N ASP A 279 -10.73 -21.30 -36.45
CA ASP A 279 -11.49 -20.40 -35.59
C ASP A 279 -12.19 -19.31 -36.40
N ALA A 280 -11.52 -18.76 -37.43
CA ALA A 280 -12.13 -17.84 -38.39
C ALA A 280 -13.28 -18.51 -39.14
N ASP A 281 -13.05 -19.74 -39.64
CA ASP A 281 -14.06 -20.53 -40.36
C ASP A 281 -15.29 -20.85 -39.48
N ARG A 282 -15.09 -21.09 -38.18
CA ARG A 282 -16.14 -21.52 -37.25
C ARG A 282 -16.90 -20.36 -36.59
N PHE A 283 -16.22 -19.26 -36.25
CA PHE A 283 -16.79 -18.18 -35.42
C PHE A 283 -16.95 -16.85 -36.16
N GLY A 284 -16.21 -16.64 -37.25
CA GLY A 284 -16.07 -15.35 -37.95
C GLY A 284 -14.95 -14.50 -37.34
N SER A 285 -15.19 -13.19 -37.21
CA SER A 285 -14.27 -12.26 -36.55
C SER A 285 -15.04 -11.19 -35.76
N GLY A 286 -14.32 -10.43 -34.94
CA GLY A 286 -14.87 -9.35 -34.12
C GLY A 286 -15.46 -9.83 -32.77
N PRO A 287 -15.94 -8.89 -31.95
CA PRO A 287 -16.28 -9.13 -30.54
C PRO A 287 -17.26 -10.28 -30.31
N ARG A 288 -18.30 -10.39 -31.15
CA ARG A 288 -19.30 -11.48 -31.05
C ARG A 288 -18.73 -12.85 -31.42
N ALA A 289 -17.68 -12.93 -32.23
CA ALA A 289 -17.00 -14.18 -32.57
C ALA A 289 -16.13 -14.64 -31.39
N ALA A 290 -15.31 -13.75 -30.84
CA ALA A 290 -14.46 -14.01 -29.68
C ALA A 290 -15.27 -14.46 -28.45
N ALA A 291 -16.40 -13.80 -28.17
CA ALA A 291 -17.30 -14.18 -27.08
C ALA A 291 -17.81 -15.64 -27.22
N ARG A 292 -18.30 -16.03 -28.40
CA ARG A 292 -18.77 -17.40 -28.67
C ARG A 292 -17.64 -18.44 -28.62
N ALA A 293 -16.45 -18.08 -29.11
CA ALA A 293 -15.28 -18.93 -29.09
C ALA A 293 -14.85 -19.26 -27.65
N GLN A 294 -14.78 -18.24 -26.79
CA GLN A 294 -14.43 -18.38 -25.38
C GLN A 294 -15.53 -19.11 -24.58
N ALA A 295 -16.81 -18.80 -24.85
CA ALA A 295 -17.95 -19.50 -24.26
C ALA A 295 -17.93 -21.01 -24.58
N ARG A 296 -17.67 -21.42 -25.84
CA ARG A 296 -17.55 -22.85 -26.19
C ARG A 296 -16.56 -23.57 -25.27
N VAL A 297 -15.39 -22.97 -25.02
CA VAL A 297 -14.34 -23.56 -24.19
C VAL A 297 -14.74 -23.58 -22.71
N ALA A 298 -15.26 -22.46 -22.19
CA ALA A 298 -15.73 -22.37 -20.81
C ALA A 298 -16.83 -23.40 -20.51
N ASN A 299 -17.89 -23.44 -21.31
CA ASN A 299 -19.02 -24.37 -21.15
C ASN A 299 -18.57 -25.84 -21.23
N ALA A 300 -17.62 -26.17 -22.11
CA ALA A 300 -17.07 -27.53 -22.20
C ALA A 300 -16.23 -27.91 -20.97
N VAL A 301 -15.50 -26.95 -20.39
CA VAL A 301 -14.79 -27.14 -19.11
C VAL A 301 -15.77 -27.28 -17.95
N THR A 302 -16.80 -26.43 -17.85
CA THR A 302 -17.81 -26.47 -16.79
C THR A 302 -18.53 -27.81 -16.73
N ARG A 303 -19.01 -28.32 -17.88
CA ARG A 303 -19.63 -29.66 -17.94
C ARG A 303 -18.66 -30.77 -17.53
N HIS A 304 -17.42 -30.74 -18.02
CA HIS A 304 -16.40 -31.73 -17.61
C HIS A 304 -16.14 -31.67 -16.08
N LEU A 305 -16.08 -30.48 -15.48
CA LEU A 305 -15.93 -30.33 -14.04
C LEU A 305 -17.14 -30.87 -13.27
N ALA A 306 -18.37 -30.57 -13.71
CA ALA A 306 -19.59 -31.09 -13.09
C ALA A 306 -19.71 -32.63 -13.19
N GLU A 307 -19.39 -33.20 -14.36
CA GLU A 307 -19.44 -34.66 -14.62
C GLU A 307 -18.35 -35.44 -13.86
N ARG A 308 -17.13 -34.90 -13.78
CA ARG A 308 -15.94 -35.63 -13.31
C ARG A 308 -15.54 -35.29 -11.88
N HIS A 309 -15.81 -34.06 -11.46
CA HIS A 309 -15.31 -33.46 -10.22
C HIS A 309 -16.43 -32.65 -9.51
N PRO A 310 -17.59 -33.24 -9.16
CA PRO A 310 -18.76 -32.53 -8.63
C PRO A 310 -18.56 -31.84 -7.26
N GLY A 311 -17.36 -31.92 -6.67
CA GLY A 311 -16.93 -31.13 -5.52
C GLY A 311 -16.02 -29.95 -5.85
N ALA A 312 -15.89 -29.59 -7.14
CA ALA A 312 -15.17 -28.40 -7.58
C ALA A 312 -15.93 -27.12 -7.20
N ALA A 313 -15.20 -26.02 -7.04
CA ALA A 313 -15.81 -24.70 -7.15
C ALA A 313 -16.28 -24.46 -8.60
N ALA A 314 -17.26 -23.57 -8.79
CA ALA A 314 -17.67 -23.11 -10.10
C ALA A 314 -16.48 -22.64 -10.94
N LEU A 315 -16.56 -22.84 -12.26
CA LEU A 315 -15.54 -22.33 -13.17
C LEU A 315 -15.61 -20.80 -13.16
N SER A 316 -14.46 -20.15 -12.96
CA SER A 316 -14.35 -18.71 -13.22
C SER A 316 -13.78 -18.46 -14.62
N LEU A 317 -14.30 -17.44 -15.30
CA LEU A 317 -13.87 -17.00 -16.62
C LEU A 317 -13.42 -15.54 -16.52
N MET A 318 -12.15 -15.24 -16.77
CA MET A 318 -11.69 -13.88 -17.02
C MET A 318 -11.80 -13.61 -18.52
N PRO A 319 -12.80 -12.82 -18.96
CA PRO A 319 -13.05 -12.53 -20.37
C PRO A 319 -12.00 -11.57 -20.92
N THR A 320 -12.07 -11.26 -22.21
CA THR A 320 -11.25 -10.19 -22.80
C THR A 320 -11.69 -8.81 -22.30
N GLU A 321 -13.00 -8.55 -22.16
CA GLU A 321 -13.53 -7.30 -21.57
C GLU A 321 -13.69 -7.41 -20.04
N TYR A 322 -12.61 -7.81 -19.35
CA TYR A 322 -12.58 -8.02 -17.89
C TYR A 322 -12.71 -6.71 -17.07
N TYR A 323 -12.51 -5.57 -17.72
CA TYR A 323 -12.89 -4.24 -17.24
C TYR A 323 -13.82 -3.58 -18.27
N GLU A 324 -14.46 -2.46 -17.85
CA GLU A 324 -15.40 -1.58 -18.58
C GLU A 324 -16.73 -1.44 -17.80
N ASP A 325 -17.40 -0.30 -17.96
CA ASP A 325 -18.80 -0.11 -17.55
C ASP A 325 -19.77 -0.54 -18.67
N GLY A 326 -20.99 -0.92 -18.27
CA GLY A 326 -22.08 -1.18 -19.20
C GLY A 326 -21.92 -2.43 -20.07
N SER A 327 -22.65 -2.42 -21.19
CA SER A 327 -22.90 -3.59 -22.04
C SER A 327 -22.46 -3.35 -23.48
N THR A 328 -21.47 -4.12 -23.92
CA THR A 328 -20.89 -4.15 -25.27
C THR A 328 -21.49 -5.28 -26.12
N ASP A 329 -21.08 -5.34 -27.39
CA ASP A 329 -21.44 -6.45 -28.28
C ASP A 329 -20.75 -7.77 -27.92
N TYR A 330 -19.55 -7.74 -27.33
CA TYR A 330 -18.88 -8.92 -26.79
C TYR A 330 -19.58 -9.40 -25.51
N ARG A 331 -19.83 -8.50 -24.54
CA ARG A 331 -20.48 -8.85 -23.26
C ARG A 331 -21.86 -9.47 -23.45
N ARG A 332 -22.69 -8.93 -24.35
CA ARG A 332 -23.98 -9.54 -24.73
C ARG A 332 -23.77 -10.93 -25.34
N ALA A 333 -22.93 -11.06 -26.35
CA ALA A 333 -22.68 -12.34 -27.00
C ALA A 333 -22.00 -13.39 -26.10
N LEU A 334 -21.39 -12.97 -24.99
CA LEU A 334 -20.88 -13.86 -23.95
C LEU A 334 -22.02 -14.29 -23.01
N ALA A 335 -22.81 -13.32 -22.49
CA ALA A 335 -23.99 -13.56 -21.66
C ALA A 335 -25.02 -14.49 -22.32
N ASP A 336 -25.24 -14.32 -23.62
CA ASP A 336 -26.18 -15.12 -24.43
C ASP A 336 -25.68 -16.58 -24.67
N ALA A 337 -24.40 -16.87 -24.43
CA ALA A 337 -23.75 -18.11 -24.86
C ALA A 337 -23.02 -18.90 -23.76
N LEU A 338 -22.77 -18.31 -22.59
CA LEU A 338 -22.02 -18.90 -21.50
C LEU A 338 -22.94 -19.71 -20.57
N ASP A 339 -22.52 -20.91 -20.14
CA ASP A 339 -23.33 -21.77 -19.25
C ASP A 339 -23.57 -21.06 -17.91
N ALA A 340 -24.82 -20.99 -17.44
CA ALA A 340 -25.25 -20.13 -16.33
C ALA A 340 -24.52 -20.35 -14.97
N GLU A 341 -23.87 -21.50 -14.79
CA GLU A 341 -23.08 -21.84 -13.59
C GLU A 341 -21.65 -21.25 -13.61
N VAL A 342 -21.20 -20.66 -14.72
CA VAL A 342 -19.89 -20.00 -14.81
C VAL A 342 -19.93 -18.65 -14.08
N GLU A 343 -18.89 -18.38 -13.30
CA GLU A 343 -18.62 -17.08 -12.68
C GLU A 343 -17.75 -16.22 -13.62
N VAL A 344 -18.04 -14.93 -13.76
CA VAL A 344 -17.25 -14.02 -14.62
C VAL A 344 -16.34 -13.15 -13.75
N ALA A 345 -15.03 -13.18 -14.03
CA ALA A 345 -14.04 -12.35 -13.36
C ALA A 345 -14.01 -10.93 -13.93
N TRP A 346 -13.96 -9.94 -13.04
CA TRP A 346 -14.13 -8.52 -13.34
C TRP A 346 -13.25 -7.66 -12.42
N THR A 347 -12.50 -6.71 -12.97
CA THR A 347 -11.58 -5.84 -12.19
C THR A 347 -12.20 -4.52 -11.73
N GLY A 348 -13.40 -4.19 -12.22
CA GLY A 348 -14.06 -2.90 -12.03
C GLY A 348 -14.35 -2.20 -13.37
N VAL A 349 -14.71 -0.91 -13.33
CA VAL A 349 -14.88 -0.08 -14.54
C VAL A 349 -13.55 0.37 -15.17
N GLY A 350 -12.43 -0.19 -14.71
CA GLY A 350 -11.08 -0.01 -15.23
C GLY A 350 -10.15 -1.15 -14.79
N VAL A 351 -8.97 -1.25 -15.40
CA VAL A 351 -7.96 -2.27 -15.04
C VAL A 351 -7.51 -2.11 -13.59
N VAL A 352 -7.23 -0.87 -13.17
CA VAL A 352 -6.79 -0.52 -11.80
C VAL A 352 -7.67 0.63 -11.29
N PRO A 353 -8.86 0.37 -10.75
CA PRO A 353 -9.81 1.42 -10.40
C PRO A 353 -9.56 2.00 -9.00
N ARG A 354 -9.62 3.33 -8.88
CA ARG A 354 -9.55 4.04 -7.59
C ARG A 354 -10.71 3.67 -6.65
N THR A 355 -11.89 3.43 -7.21
CA THR A 355 -13.11 3.06 -6.48
C THR A 355 -13.86 1.95 -7.18
N ILE A 356 -14.60 1.14 -6.43
CA ILE A 356 -15.61 0.22 -6.97
C ILE A 356 -16.86 0.33 -6.09
N THR A 357 -18.01 0.58 -6.72
CA THR A 357 -19.31 0.76 -6.07
C THR A 357 -20.22 -0.46 -6.26
N GLY A 358 -21.23 -0.58 -5.40
CA GLY A 358 -22.30 -1.55 -5.58
C GLY A 358 -23.15 -1.28 -6.83
N GLY A 359 -23.19 -0.02 -7.29
CA GLY A 359 -23.83 0.38 -8.55
C GLY A 359 -23.11 -0.21 -9.77
N GLU A 360 -21.79 -0.03 -9.84
CA GLU A 360 -20.95 -0.58 -10.91
C GLU A 360 -20.96 -2.12 -10.90
N LEU A 361 -20.88 -2.76 -9.72
CA LEU A 361 -21.02 -4.22 -9.61
C LEU A 361 -22.38 -4.70 -10.13
N ALA A 362 -23.47 -4.01 -9.78
CA ALA A 362 -24.81 -4.35 -10.27
C ALA A 362 -24.97 -4.12 -11.78
N GLY A 363 -24.32 -3.07 -12.32
CA GLY A 363 -24.24 -2.79 -13.75
C GLY A 363 -23.49 -3.88 -14.52
N ALA A 364 -22.28 -4.23 -14.08
CA ALA A 364 -21.49 -5.32 -14.65
C ALA A 364 -22.23 -6.67 -14.56
N ARG A 365 -22.83 -7.00 -13.41
CA ARG A 365 -23.62 -8.24 -13.23
C ARG A 365 -24.83 -8.28 -14.18
N LYS A 366 -25.46 -7.13 -14.46
CA LYS A 366 -26.53 -7.03 -15.46
C LYS A 366 -26.01 -7.16 -16.89
N ALA A 367 -24.81 -6.67 -17.18
CA ALA A 367 -24.20 -6.71 -18.52
C ALA A 367 -23.68 -8.11 -18.89
N PHE A 368 -23.21 -8.89 -17.91
CA PHE A 368 -22.77 -10.28 -18.09
C PHE A 368 -23.88 -11.31 -17.82
N GLY A 369 -24.83 -11.06 -16.92
CA GLY A 369 -25.85 -12.04 -16.51
C GLY A 369 -25.37 -13.11 -15.50
N HIS A 370 -24.06 -13.21 -15.25
CA HIS A 370 -23.43 -14.21 -14.38
C HIS A 370 -23.06 -13.66 -12.98
N PRO A 371 -22.84 -14.54 -11.97
CA PRO A 371 -22.16 -14.17 -10.74
C PRO A 371 -20.76 -13.60 -11.04
N LEU A 372 -20.34 -12.56 -10.31
CA LEU A 372 -19.05 -11.90 -10.56
C LEU A 372 -17.99 -12.25 -9.51
N VAL A 373 -16.77 -12.53 -9.98
CA VAL A 373 -15.56 -12.59 -9.17
C VAL A 373 -14.84 -11.25 -9.30
N THR A 374 -14.77 -10.47 -8.22
CA THR A 374 -13.97 -9.24 -8.23
C THR A 374 -12.49 -9.60 -8.13
N MET A 375 -11.77 -9.40 -9.23
CA MET A 375 -10.31 -9.53 -9.33
C MET A 375 -9.69 -8.15 -9.12
N ASP A 376 -9.35 -7.81 -7.88
CA ASP A 376 -8.97 -6.46 -7.53
C ASP A 376 -7.46 -6.25 -7.73
N ASN A 377 -7.07 -5.35 -8.63
CA ASN A 377 -5.68 -5.00 -8.88
C ASN A 377 -5.14 -4.04 -7.81
N TYR A 378 -5.04 -4.55 -6.58
CA TYR A 378 -4.31 -3.97 -5.47
C TYR A 378 -3.95 -5.10 -4.47
N PRO A 379 -2.71 -5.17 -3.95
CA PRO A 379 -1.63 -4.19 -4.02
C PRO A 379 -0.70 -4.25 -5.25
N VAL A 380 -0.98 -5.06 -6.27
CA VAL A 380 -0.10 -5.23 -7.45
C VAL A 380 0.53 -3.92 -7.98
N ASN A 381 1.85 -3.95 -8.19
CA ASN A 381 2.72 -2.81 -8.53
C ASN A 381 3.56 -3.04 -9.80
N ASP A 382 3.27 -4.08 -10.59
CA ASP A 382 4.02 -4.43 -11.81
C ASP A 382 4.04 -3.31 -12.89
N TYR A 383 3.04 -2.44 -12.88
CA TYR A 383 2.91 -1.27 -13.76
C TYR A 383 3.60 0.01 -13.24
N GLU A 384 3.99 0.05 -11.96
CA GLU A 384 4.77 1.12 -11.29
C GLU A 384 5.87 0.45 -10.42
N PRO A 385 6.83 -0.29 -11.01
CA PRO A 385 7.74 -1.18 -10.29
C PRO A 385 8.85 -0.45 -9.50
N ASP A 386 8.97 0.87 -9.69
CA ASP A 386 9.75 1.81 -8.89
C ASP A 386 9.03 2.20 -7.57
N ARG A 387 7.81 1.70 -7.34
CA ARG A 387 6.96 1.98 -6.18
C ARG A 387 6.51 0.69 -5.50
N ILE A 388 6.21 0.79 -4.20
CA ILE A 388 5.70 -0.32 -3.40
C ILE A 388 4.44 0.15 -2.66
N PHE A 389 3.34 -0.60 -2.75
CA PHE A 389 2.04 -0.13 -2.27
C PHE A 389 1.71 -0.74 -0.90
N LEU A 390 2.12 -0.05 0.16
CA LEU A 390 1.99 -0.52 1.55
C LEU A 390 0.83 0.11 2.31
N GLY A 391 -0.02 0.91 1.66
CA GLY A 391 -1.23 1.49 2.24
C GLY A 391 -2.35 0.49 2.57
N PRO A 392 -3.47 0.94 3.16
CA PRO A 392 -4.66 0.13 3.35
C PRO A 392 -5.49 -0.03 2.06
N TYR A 393 -6.12 -1.20 1.94
CA TYR A 393 -7.18 -1.45 0.96
C TYR A 393 -8.38 -0.52 1.19
N GLN A 394 -8.79 0.25 0.18
CA GLN A 394 -9.85 1.26 0.31
C GLN A 394 -10.56 1.61 -1.01
N GLY A 395 -11.62 2.42 -0.94
CA GLY A 395 -12.39 2.87 -2.10
C GLY A 395 -13.42 1.86 -2.64
N ARG A 396 -13.56 0.68 -2.02
CA ARG A 396 -14.57 -0.33 -2.40
C ARG A 396 -15.76 -0.26 -1.44
N GLU A 397 -16.95 -0.01 -1.97
CA GLU A 397 -18.17 0.04 -1.14
C GLU A 397 -18.48 -1.33 -0.51
N PRO A 398 -19.10 -1.41 0.69
CA PRO A 398 -19.40 -2.69 1.33
C PRO A 398 -20.27 -3.64 0.49
N ALA A 399 -21.02 -3.10 -0.46
CA ALA A 399 -21.82 -3.85 -1.43
C ALA A 399 -20.98 -4.66 -2.43
N VAL A 400 -19.71 -4.30 -2.67
CA VAL A 400 -18.79 -5.06 -3.52
C VAL A 400 -18.44 -6.39 -2.85
N ALA A 401 -17.86 -6.34 -1.65
CA ALA A 401 -17.59 -7.51 -0.81
C ALA A 401 -18.81 -8.44 -0.66
N SER A 402 -19.96 -7.92 -0.24
CA SER A 402 -21.15 -8.78 -0.01
C SER A 402 -21.92 -9.16 -1.29
N GLY A 403 -21.57 -8.60 -2.45
CA GLY A 403 -22.30 -8.77 -3.71
C GLY A 403 -21.61 -9.65 -4.75
N SER A 404 -20.32 -9.91 -4.58
CA SER A 404 -19.50 -10.75 -5.46
C SER A 404 -19.49 -12.21 -5.00
N ALA A 405 -19.37 -13.14 -5.96
CA ALA A 405 -19.20 -14.57 -5.69
C ALA A 405 -17.86 -14.85 -5.00
N ALA A 406 -16.81 -14.16 -5.43
CA ALA A 406 -15.54 -14.06 -4.73
C ALA A 406 -14.94 -12.65 -4.84
N LEU A 407 -14.10 -12.28 -3.86
CA LEU A 407 -13.23 -11.10 -3.89
C LEU A 407 -11.77 -11.53 -3.72
N LEU A 408 -10.96 -11.35 -4.75
CA LEU A 408 -9.56 -11.77 -4.80
C LEU A 408 -8.66 -10.56 -5.07
N ALA A 409 -7.75 -10.26 -4.16
CA ALA A 409 -6.78 -9.17 -4.29
C ALA A 409 -5.50 -9.67 -4.99
N ASN A 410 -5.07 -8.96 -6.04
CA ASN A 410 -3.87 -9.30 -6.81
C ASN A 410 -2.62 -8.75 -6.09
N ALA A 411 -1.70 -9.63 -5.70
CA ALA A 411 -0.55 -9.28 -4.88
C ALA A 411 0.56 -8.52 -5.64
N MET A 412 1.54 -7.98 -4.92
CA MET A 412 2.80 -7.51 -5.52
C MET A 412 3.74 -8.69 -5.79
N GLN A 413 4.78 -8.45 -6.60
CA GLN A 413 5.91 -9.40 -6.74
C GLN A 413 6.56 -9.71 -5.38
N GLN A 414 6.51 -8.77 -4.43
CA GLN A 414 7.06 -8.87 -3.07
C GLN A 414 6.06 -9.57 -2.09
N PRO A 415 6.28 -10.84 -1.68
CA PRO A 415 5.30 -11.62 -0.93
C PRO A 415 5.12 -11.21 0.54
N GLU A 416 6.19 -10.92 1.30
CA GLU A 416 6.06 -10.45 2.68
C GLU A 416 5.52 -9.02 2.73
N ALA A 417 5.97 -8.14 1.83
CA ALA A 417 5.51 -6.75 1.74
C ALA A 417 4.02 -6.66 1.42
N SER A 418 3.52 -7.54 0.53
CA SER A 418 2.10 -7.67 0.21
C SER A 418 1.22 -7.98 1.42
N ARG A 419 1.76 -8.51 2.53
CA ARG A 419 0.94 -8.87 3.71
C ARG A 419 0.30 -7.67 4.39
N ILE A 420 0.91 -6.47 4.34
CA ILE A 420 0.31 -5.25 4.92
C ILE A 420 -1.04 -4.91 4.25
N PRO A 421 -1.09 -4.60 2.93
CA PRO A 421 -2.35 -4.34 2.24
C PRO A 421 -3.29 -5.56 2.22
N LEU A 422 -2.78 -6.79 2.02
CA LEU A 422 -3.63 -7.98 1.95
C LEU A 422 -4.28 -8.36 3.28
N PHE A 423 -3.69 -8.02 4.43
CA PHE A 423 -4.34 -8.13 5.75
C PHE A 423 -5.56 -7.21 5.81
N THR A 424 -5.41 -5.96 5.35
CA THR A 424 -6.52 -4.99 5.34
C THR A 424 -7.62 -5.37 4.35
N ALA A 425 -7.26 -5.98 3.21
CA ALA A 425 -8.23 -6.56 2.27
C ALA A 425 -8.99 -7.74 2.88
N ALA A 426 -8.32 -8.62 3.65
CA ALA A 426 -8.95 -9.71 4.38
C ALA A 426 -9.93 -9.21 5.47
N ASP A 427 -9.54 -8.16 6.19
CA ASP A 427 -10.39 -7.49 7.19
C ASP A 427 -11.66 -6.89 6.57
N TYR A 428 -11.49 -6.12 5.49
CA TYR A 428 -12.59 -5.62 4.67
C TYR A 428 -13.49 -6.76 4.14
N ALA A 429 -12.92 -7.82 3.57
CA ALA A 429 -13.71 -8.92 3.00
C ALA A 429 -14.50 -9.72 4.05
N TRP A 430 -14.01 -9.79 5.29
CA TRP A 430 -14.72 -10.44 6.40
C TRP A 430 -15.82 -9.54 6.98
N ASN A 431 -15.56 -8.25 7.23
CA ASN A 431 -16.53 -7.34 7.84
C ASN A 431 -16.51 -5.94 7.20
N PRO A 432 -17.03 -5.81 5.96
CA PRO A 432 -16.90 -4.58 5.19
C PRO A 432 -17.72 -3.41 5.77
N ARG A 433 -18.64 -3.68 6.71
CA ARG A 433 -19.48 -2.67 7.38
C ARG A 433 -18.82 -2.08 8.63
N ALA A 434 -17.94 -2.84 9.30
CA ALA A 434 -17.19 -2.38 10.47
C ALA A 434 -15.70 -2.12 10.18
N TYR A 435 -15.27 -2.34 8.93
CA TYR A 435 -13.92 -2.10 8.44
C TYR A 435 -13.45 -0.66 8.71
N ARG A 436 -12.20 -0.51 9.14
CA ARG A 436 -11.58 0.78 9.47
C ARG A 436 -10.13 0.81 8.95
N PRO A 437 -9.88 1.39 7.75
CA PRO A 437 -8.57 1.36 7.09
C PRO A 437 -7.38 1.65 8.01
N GLY A 438 -7.39 2.80 8.69
CA GLY A 438 -6.30 3.24 9.58
C GLY A 438 -6.22 2.55 10.95
N GLU A 439 -7.13 1.65 11.30
CA GLU A 439 -6.96 0.71 12.42
C GLU A 439 -6.40 -0.63 11.91
N SER A 440 -7.00 -1.15 10.84
CA SER A 440 -6.61 -2.40 10.17
C SER A 440 -5.15 -2.37 9.69
N TRP A 441 -4.73 -1.26 9.09
CA TRP A 441 -3.37 -1.02 8.60
C TRP A 441 -2.31 -1.08 9.70
N ARG A 442 -2.60 -0.51 10.88
CA ARG A 442 -1.71 -0.59 12.03
C ARG A 442 -1.64 -2.02 12.57
N ALA A 443 -2.76 -2.73 12.64
CA ALA A 443 -2.78 -4.14 13.03
C ALA A 443 -1.97 -5.03 12.05
N ALA A 444 -2.02 -4.74 10.75
CA ALA A 444 -1.21 -5.43 9.74
C ALA A 444 0.30 -5.19 9.91
N ILE A 445 0.69 -3.96 10.27
CA ILE A 445 2.08 -3.60 10.61
C ILE A 445 2.53 -4.35 11.89
N THR A 446 1.69 -4.42 12.92
CA THR A 446 1.98 -5.16 14.17
C THR A 446 2.07 -6.69 13.95
N ASP A 447 1.20 -7.29 13.11
CA ASP A 447 1.26 -8.71 12.73
C ASP A 447 2.58 -9.04 12.01
N LEU A 448 2.95 -8.24 11.01
CA LEU A 448 4.20 -8.41 10.26
C LEU A 448 5.46 -8.12 11.10
N ALA A 449 5.35 -7.31 12.16
CA ALA A 449 6.42 -7.10 13.13
C ALA A 449 6.71 -8.34 13.99
N GLY A 450 5.72 -9.21 14.21
CA GLY A 450 5.87 -10.44 14.99
C GLY A 450 6.22 -10.20 16.47
N GLY A 451 5.85 -9.03 17.02
CA GLY A 451 6.19 -8.63 18.39
C GLY A 451 7.54 -7.94 18.58
N ASP A 452 8.39 -7.85 17.54
CA ASP A 452 9.60 -7.02 17.58
C ASP A 452 9.23 -5.54 17.38
N ARG A 453 9.34 -4.76 18.46
CA ARG A 453 9.08 -3.32 18.45
C ARG A 453 10.03 -2.52 17.54
N HIS A 454 11.30 -2.90 17.42
CA HIS A 454 12.24 -2.21 16.53
C HIS A 454 11.92 -2.48 15.06
N ARG A 455 11.42 -3.69 14.75
CA ARG A 455 10.82 -4.01 13.45
C ARG A 455 9.52 -3.24 13.25
N GLU A 456 8.62 -3.19 14.24
CA GLU A 456 7.36 -2.42 14.16
C GLU A 456 7.60 -0.93 13.87
N GLU A 457 8.54 -0.29 14.57
CA GLU A 457 8.95 1.10 14.31
C GLU A 457 9.46 1.28 12.87
N ALA A 458 10.24 0.33 12.34
CA ALA A 458 10.76 0.37 10.98
C ALA A 458 9.69 0.11 9.91
N LEU A 459 8.76 -0.81 10.16
CA LEU A 459 7.61 -1.11 9.29
C LEU A 459 6.63 0.05 9.23
N ALA A 460 6.34 0.68 10.37
CA ALA A 460 5.49 1.87 10.44
C ALA A 460 6.13 3.06 9.72
N ALA A 461 7.46 3.19 9.76
CA ALA A 461 8.18 4.18 8.97
C ALA A 461 8.15 3.86 7.46
N LEU A 462 8.47 2.62 7.06
CA LEU A 462 8.42 2.18 5.65
C LEU A 462 7.03 2.40 5.07
N ALA A 463 6.03 1.67 5.58
CA ALA A 463 4.66 1.76 5.10
C ALA A 463 4.09 3.19 5.21
N GLY A 464 4.52 3.98 6.19
CA GLY A 464 4.11 5.38 6.36
C GLY A 464 4.72 6.37 5.36
N ASN A 465 5.77 5.99 4.62
CA ASN A 465 6.23 6.74 3.46
C ASN A 465 5.59 6.17 2.18
N ASP A 466 5.60 4.84 2.03
CA ASP A 466 5.04 4.10 0.89
C ASP A 466 3.51 3.83 1.02
N ALA A 467 2.79 4.79 1.62
CA ALA A 467 1.37 4.66 1.98
C ALA A 467 0.40 4.96 0.83
N SER A 468 0.88 5.62 -0.24
CA SER A 468 0.02 6.10 -1.33
C SER A 468 -0.09 5.11 -2.48
N SER A 469 -1.20 5.19 -3.22
CA SER A 469 -1.45 4.36 -4.40
C SER A 469 -2.55 4.98 -5.27
N VAL A 470 -2.92 4.26 -6.33
CA VAL A 470 -4.14 4.50 -7.11
C VAL A 470 -5.42 4.61 -6.26
N LEU A 471 -5.47 3.95 -5.10
CA LEU A 471 -6.60 3.99 -4.14
C LEU A 471 -6.60 5.26 -3.28
N GLY A 472 -5.58 6.11 -3.37
CA GLY A 472 -5.32 7.22 -2.44
C GLY A 472 -4.32 6.84 -1.34
N GLY A 473 -4.42 7.51 -0.20
CA GLY A 473 -3.35 7.58 0.80
C GLY A 473 -2.49 8.84 0.61
N GLU A 474 -1.64 9.14 1.58
CA GLU A 474 -0.69 10.26 1.55
C GLU A 474 0.68 9.77 1.98
N GLU A 475 1.71 10.07 1.20
CA GLU A 475 3.09 9.69 1.53
C GLU A 475 3.64 10.56 2.67
N SER A 476 4.40 9.94 3.55
CA SER A 476 5.07 10.60 4.69
C SER A 476 4.09 11.38 5.61
N ALA A 477 2.79 11.08 5.60
CA ALA A 477 1.75 11.88 6.27
C ALA A 477 2.01 12.06 7.78
N TYR A 478 2.58 11.04 8.43
CA TYR A 478 2.97 11.06 9.85
C TYR A 478 4.12 12.05 10.16
N LEU A 479 4.91 12.45 9.16
CA LEU A 479 5.98 13.44 9.30
C LEU A 479 5.47 14.89 9.18
N ARG A 480 4.39 15.14 8.42
CA ARG A 480 3.82 16.51 8.27
C ARG A 480 3.60 17.24 9.62
N PRO A 481 2.95 16.65 10.64
CA PRO A 481 2.78 17.33 11.93
C PRO A 481 4.08 17.49 12.73
N LEU A 482 5.10 16.66 12.49
CA LEU A 482 6.42 16.77 13.16
C LEU A 482 7.25 17.91 12.55
N THR A 483 7.28 18.03 11.21
CA THR A 483 7.97 19.12 10.52
C THR A 483 7.28 20.45 10.77
N GLU A 484 5.95 20.51 10.75
CA GLU A 484 5.19 21.70 11.16
C GLU A 484 5.49 22.13 12.60
N ALA A 485 5.47 21.19 13.56
CA ALA A 485 5.74 21.51 14.96
C ALA A 485 7.16 22.06 15.14
N TYR A 486 8.15 21.48 14.46
CA TYR A 486 9.53 21.97 14.47
C TYR A 486 9.66 23.38 13.88
N TRP A 487 9.03 23.66 12.73
CA TRP A 487 9.08 24.98 12.11
C TRP A 487 8.34 26.04 12.95
N ARG A 488 7.20 25.69 13.55
CA ARG A 488 6.41 26.57 14.42
C ARG A 488 7.17 26.92 15.70
N ALA A 489 7.75 25.92 16.36
CA ALA A 489 8.66 26.10 17.48
C ALA A 489 9.77 27.11 17.15
N ARG A 490 10.50 26.85 16.05
CA ARG A 490 11.61 27.68 15.56
C ARG A 490 11.25 29.15 15.33
N THR A 491 10.03 29.48 14.90
CA THR A 491 9.60 30.88 14.72
C THR A 491 9.12 31.54 16.01
N THR A 492 8.59 30.78 16.97
CA THR A 492 8.10 31.33 18.25
C THR A 492 9.17 31.55 19.33
N GLY A 493 10.34 30.92 19.20
CA GLY A 493 11.47 31.12 20.13
C GLY A 493 11.23 30.58 21.55
N GLY A 494 10.28 29.66 21.74
CA GLY A 494 9.86 29.16 23.04
C GLY A 494 10.91 28.24 23.68
N ALA A 495 11.58 28.71 24.73
CA ALA A 495 12.68 28.01 25.40
C ALA A 495 12.33 26.65 26.07
N GLY A 496 11.09 26.16 25.96
CA GLY A 496 10.66 24.83 26.44
C GLY A 496 9.95 23.95 25.40
N THR A 497 9.29 24.53 24.39
CA THR A 497 8.58 23.77 23.34
C THR A 497 9.50 23.15 22.31
N ASP A 498 10.60 23.86 22.01
CA ASP A 498 11.35 23.63 20.77
C ASP A 498 12.22 22.37 20.85
N GLY A 499 12.64 22.00 22.06
CA GLY A 499 13.38 20.78 22.34
C GLY A 499 12.58 19.51 22.06
N ASP A 500 11.28 19.46 22.40
CA ASP A 500 10.46 18.27 22.15
C ASP A 500 10.19 18.08 20.65
N ALA A 501 9.83 19.15 19.94
CA ALA A 501 9.61 19.11 18.50
C ALA A 501 10.88 18.69 17.74
N GLY A 502 12.04 19.27 18.10
CA GLY A 502 13.35 18.89 17.54
C GLY A 502 13.79 17.47 17.89
N ARG A 503 13.46 16.98 19.10
CA ARG A 503 13.71 15.60 19.51
C ARG A 503 12.87 14.62 18.71
N ARG A 504 11.55 14.81 18.61
CA ARG A 504 10.63 13.89 17.94
C ARG A 504 10.85 13.78 16.43
N LEU A 505 11.20 14.90 15.78
CA LEU A 505 11.56 14.87 14.36
C LEU A 505 12.93 14.19 14.13
N ARG A 506 13.89 14.37 15.06
CA ARG A 506 15.18 13.66 15.06
C ARG A 506 15.03 12.15 15.31
N GLU A 507 14.12 11.75 16.19
CA GLU A 507 13.72 10.35 16.40
C GLU A 507 13.17 9.73 15.11
N ALA A 508 12.26 10.43 14.41
CA ALA A 508 11.71 9.95 13.14
C ALA A 508 12.77 9.80 12.03
N PHE A 509 13.67 10.77 11.84
CA PHE A 509 14.78 10.63 10.89
C PHE A 509 15.78 9.54 11.29
N THR A 510 15.95 9.28 12.59
CA THR A 510 16.79 8.19 13.10
C THR A 510 16.23 6.81 12.74
N VAL A 511 14.91 6.62 12.82
CA VAL A 511 14.25 5.38 12.36
C VAL A 511 14.44 5.19 10.85
N LEU A 512 14.22 6.24 10.05
CA LEU A 512 14.43 6.19 8.59
C LEU A 512 15.87 5.83 8.22
N ARG A 513 16.86 6.54 8.80
CA ARG A 513 18.28 6.25 8.62
C ARG A 513 18.62 4.78 8.88
N GLU A 514 18.03 4.19 9.91
CA GLU A 514 18.32 2.82 10.34
C GLU A 514 17.44 1.75 9.68
N LEU A 515 16.55 2.12 8.76
CA LEU A 515 15.50 1.22 8.26
C LEU A 515 16.06 -0.06 7.61
N PRO A 516 17.08 -0.04 6.72
CA PRO A 516 17.71 -1.26 6.21
C PRO A 516 18.28 -2.15 7.34
N ARG A 517 18.96 -1.55 8.32
CA ARG A 517 19.54 -2.25 9.48
C ARG A 517 18.46 -2.90 10.36
N ARG A 518 17.29 -2.26 10.48
CA ARG A 518 16.15 -2.75 11.28
C ARG A 518 15.33 -3.84 10.56
N LEU A 519 15.44 -3.98 9.24
CA LEU A 519 14.78 -5.06 8.46
C LEU A 519 15.75 -6.18 8.02
N THR A 520 17.05 -6.01 8.25
CA THR A 520 18.11 -6.98 7.90
C THR A 520 17.82 -8.37 8.47
N GLY A 521 18.02 -9.42 7.66
CA GLY A 521 17.81 -10.81 8.08
C GLY A 521 16.37 -11.31 7.98
N THR A 522 15.45 -10.52 7.43
CA THR A 522 14.07 -10.93 7.11
C THR A 522 13.87 -11.05 5.59
N GLY A 523 12.90 -11.85 5.13
CA GLY A 523 12.57 -11.96 3.70
C GLY A 523 12.15 -10.60 3.13
N LEU A 524 11.24 -9.93 3.83
CA LEU A 524 10.86 -8.54 3.60
C LEU A 524 12.06 -7.60 3.44
N GLY A 525 13.09 -7.72 4.28
CA GLY A 525 14.28 -6.87 4.21
C GLY A 525 15.02 -6.93 2.88
N SER A 526 14.96 -8.07 2.18
CA SER A 526 15.46 -8.22 0.82
C SER A 526 14.47 -7.70 -0.22
N GLU A 527 13.16 -7.95 -0.03
CA GLU A 527 12.09 -7.48 -0.92
C GLU A 527 12.06 -5.95 -1.06
N VAL A 528 12.25 -5.23 0.06
CA VAL A 528 12.05 -3.78 0.15
C VAL A 528 13.36 -2.98 0.17
N ALA A 529 14.50 -3.63 -0.05
CA ALA A 529 15.83 -3.04 0.09
C ALA A 529 16.02 -1.71 -0.68
N PRO A 530 15.58 -1.55 -1.95
CA PRO A 530 15.74 -0.29 -2.68
C PRO A 530 15.02 0.91 -2.03
N TRP A 531 13.76 0.73 -1.64
CA TRP A 531 12.97 1.74 -0.92
C TRP A 531 13.57 2.02 0.46
N ALA A 532 13.97 0.99 1.20
CA ALA A 532 14.60 1.12 2.51
C ALA A 532 15.92 1.90 2.47
N GLU A 533 16.78 1.65 1.48
CA GLU A 533 18.01 2.41 1.27
C GLU A 533 17.76 3.87 0.94
N GLN A 534 16.80 4.16 0.04
CA GLN A 534 16.50 5.53 -0.33
C GLN A 534 15.88 6.32 0.84
N LEU A 535 14.99 5.70 1.63
CA LEU A 535 14.49 6.26 2.89
C LEU A 535 15.61 6.46 3.93
N SER A 536 16.62 5.58 3.97
CA SER A 536 17.81 5.76 4.82
C SER A 536 18.62 7.01 4.44
N ARG A 537 18.85 7.23 3.14
CA ARG A 537 19.52 8.45 2.62
C ARG A 537 18.72 9.73 2.96
N TYR A 538 17.39 9.68 2.88
CA TYR A 538 16.53 10.76 3.36
C TYR A 538 16.64 10.97 4.88
N GLY A 539 16.75 9.90 5.67
CA GLY A 539 17.04 9.95 7.11
C GLY A 539 18.37 10.65 7.42
N GLU A 540 19.45 10.30 6.72
CA GLU A 540 20.75 10.99 6.85
C GLU A 540 20.66 12.48 6.49
N ALA A 541 20.00 12.81 5.38
CA ALA A 541 19.80 14.20 4.95
C ALA A 541 18.95 14.99 5.97
N GLY A 542 17.89 14.39 6.52
CA GLY A 542 17.06 14.99 7.56
C GLY A 542 17.82 15.26 8.85
N MET A 543 18.70 14.33 9.27
CA MET A 543 19.61 14.54 10.40
C MET A 543 20.57 15.70 10.16
N ALA A 544 21.23 15.76 8.99
CA ALA A 544 22.13 16.87 8.63
C ALA A 544 21.40 18.22 8.53
N ALA A 545 20.14 18.22 8.08
CA ALA A 545 19.30 19.42 8.08
C ALA A 545 18.98 19.90 9.50
N LEU A 546 18.70 19.01 10.46
CA LEU A 546 18.50 19.40 11.86
C LEU A 546 19.80 19.88 12.52
N GLU A 547 20.94 19.21 12.28
CA GLU A 547 22.27 19.67 12.73
C GLU A 547 22.55 21.11 12.28
N MET A 548 22.33 21.41 10.99
CA MET A 548 22.49 22.73 10.39
C MET A 548 21.57 23.78 11.04
N LEU A 549 20.30 23.46 11.21
CA LEU A 549 19.29 24.38 11.73
C LEU A 549 19.49 24.64 13.24
N ASP A 550 19.98 23.66 13.99
CA ASP A 550 20.29 23.80 15.42
C ASP A 550 21.59 24.61 15.62
N ALA A 551 22.64 24.36 14.82
CA ALA A 551 23.86 25.19 14.82
C ALA A 551 23.57 26.65 14.42
N GLN A 552 22.71 26.87 13.42
CA GLN A 552 22.22 28.19 13.02
C GLN A 552 21.51 28.93 14.18
N ARG A 553 20.79 28.19 15.04
CA ARG A 553 20.12 28.75 16.24
C ARG A 553 21.13 29.10 17.34
N ALA A 554 22.18 28.29 17.51
CA ALA A 554 23.27 28.57 18.45
C ALA A 554 24.18 29.74 18.00
N GLY A 555 24.07 30.16 16.74
CA GLY A 555 24.95 31.17 16.13
C GLY A 555 26.30 30.61 15.67
N ASP A 556 26.51 29.29 15.74
CA ASP A 556 27.73 28.63 15.28
C ASP A 556 27.77 28.57 13.75
N LYS A 557 28.46 29.55 13.16
CA LYS A 557 28.61 29.66 11.71
C LYS A 557 29.43 28.53 11.10
N ALA A 558 30.40 27.97 11.84
CA ALA A 558 31.29 26.91 11.37
C ALA A 558 30.55 25.57 11.30
N ALA A 559 29.87 25.18 12.37
CA ALA A 559 29.05 23.98 12.39
C ALA A 559 27.88 24.10 11.40
N ALA A 560 27.20 25.25 11.34
CA ALA A 560 26.07 25.43 10.41
C ALA A 560 26.50 25.40 8.93
N TRP A 561 27.66 25.96 8.57
CA TRP A 561 28.21 25.84 7.20
C TRP A 561 28.63 24.40 6.88
N THR A 562 29.32 23.73 7.80
CA THR A 562 29.72 22.33 7.64
C THR A 562 28.51 21.43 7.39
N ALA A 563 27.45 21.61 8.18
CA ALA A 563 26.20 20.87 8.04
C ALA A 563 25.41 21.25 6.76
N TYR A 564 25.39 22.53 6.34
CA TYR A 564 24.82 22.93 5.05
C TYR A 564 25.51 22.24 3.87
N ARG A 565 26.85 22.17 3.87
CA ARG A 565 27.60 21.45 2.84
C ARG A 565 27.34 19.95 2.89
N ARG A 566 27.32 19.34 4.08
CA ARG A 566 26.95 17.93 4.27
C ARG A 566 25.56 17.63 3.69
N LEU A 567 24.57 18.48 3.98
CA LEU A 567 23.22 18.39 3.44
C LEU A 567 23.18 18.53 1.91
N GLY A 568 23.98 19.42 1.32
CA GLY A 568 24.14 19.54 -0.13
C GLY A 568 24.63 18.24 -0.77
N THR A 569 25.73 17.67 -0.24
CA THR A 569 26.29 16.39 -0.70
C THR A 569 25.31 15.22 -0.50
N LEU A 570 24.53 15.21 0.57
CA LEU A 570 23.51 14.17 0.81
C LEU A 570 22.32 14.30 -0.15
N ARG A 571 21.80 15.51 -0.41
CA ARG A 571 20.71 15.71 -1.38
C ARG A 571 21.12 15.30 -2.80
N ALA A 572 22.36 15.57 -3.21
CA ALA A 572 22.89 15.14 -4.50
C ALA A 572 22.93 13.60 -4.69
N ARG A 573 22.82 12.81 -3.60
CA ARG A 573 22.74 11.34 -3.64
C ARG A 573 21.30 10.80 -3.67
N LEU A 574 20.30 11.67 -3.61
CA LEU A 574 18.88 11.28 -3.66
C LEU A 574 18.35 11.16 -5.09
N GLU A 575 18.86 11.96 -6.04
CA GLU A 575 18.36 11.99 -7.42
C GLU A 575 18.66 10.72 -8.25
N PRO A 576 19.82 10.02 -8.14
CA PRO A 576 20.06 8.76 -8.86
C PRO A 576 19.44 7.56 -8.14
N ALA A 577 18.12 7.57 -7.95
CA ALA A 577 17.37 6.52 -7.28
C ALA A 577 16.58 5.64 -8.29
N PRO A 578 16.54 4.30 -8.10
CA PRO A 578 15.73 3.39 -8.90
C PRO A 578 14.27 3.28 -8.39
N VAL A 579 13.87 4.12 -7.42
CA VAL A 579 12.58 4.08 -6.72
C VAL A 579 12.06 5.48 -6.40
N GLU A 580 10.75 5.69 -6.46
CA GLU A 580 10.10 6.93 -6.05
C GLU A 580 9.65 6.85 -4.58
N VAL A 581 10.28 7.65 -3.71
CA VAL A 581 9.84 7.86 -2.32
C VAL A 581 10.12 9.31 -1.86
N GLY A 582 9.30 9.82 -0.94
CA GLY A 582 9.59 11.02 -0.15
C GLY A 582 9.43 12.36 -0.87
N THR A 583 8.85 12.35 -2.06
CA THR A 583 8.62 13.54 -2.91
C THR A 583 7.75 14.60 -2.22
N ASP A 584 6.79 14.16 -1.39
CA ASP A 584 5.68 14.96 -0.89
C ASP A 584 5.93 15.66 0.47
N VAL A 585 6.92 15.20 1.25
CA VAL A 585 7.27 15.78 2.58
C VAL A 585 8.76 15.84 2.85
N LEU A 586 9.50 14.75 2.58
CA LEU A 586 10.91 14.64 2.90
C LEU A 586 11.74 15.66 2.10
N ASP A 587 11.68 15.63 0.78
CA ASP A 587 12.43 16.60 -0.05
C ASP A 587 11.94 18.06 0.11
N PRO A 588 10.63 18.36 0.22
CA PRO A 588 10.15 19.69 0.64
C PRO A 588 10.76 20.19 1.96
N PHE A 589 10.88 19.35 2.99
CA PHE A 589 11.54 19.71 4.24
C PHE A 589 13.04 20.03 4.04
N LEU A 590 13.76 19.21 3.27
CA LEU A 590 15.18 19.44 2.99
C LEU A 590 15.42 20.73 2.18
N ARG A 591 14.55 21.04 1.19
CA ARG A 591 14.54 22.33 0.47
C ARG A 591 14.26 23.50 1.41
N GLN A 592 13.29 23.38 2.31
CA GLN A 592 12.95 24.42 3.28
C GLN A 592 14.12 24.67 4.25
N ALA A 593 14.81 23.62 4.69
CA ALA A 593 16.00 23.70 5.52
C ALA A 593 17.14 24.47 4.81
N GLN A 594 17.48 24.11 3.57
CA GLN A 594 18.51 24.82 2.81
C GLN A 594 18.14 26.30 2.57
N LYS A 595 16.86 26.58 2.25
CA LYS A 595 16.36 27.96 2.09
C LYS A 595 16.44 28.77 3.39
N ALA A 596 16.14 28.16 4.54
CA ALA A 596 16.23 28.81 5.85
C ALA A 596 17.68 29.10 6.29
N TYR A 597 18.65 28.27 5.87
CA TYR A 597 20.07 28.59 6.02
C TYR A 597 20.50 29.72 5.07
N ALA A 598 20.18 29.61 3.77
CA ALA A 598 20.59 30.57 2.75
C ALA A 598 20.03 32.00 2.98
N ALA A 599 18.84 32.09 3.59
CA ALA A 599 18.26 33.34 4.08
C ALA A 599 19.13 34.01 5.17
N TRP A 600 19.64 33.22 6.12
CA TRP A 600 20.39 33.68 7.29
C TRP A 600 21.87 33.94 7.03
N SER A 601 22.50 33.16 6.14
CA SER A 601 23.89 33.37 5.71
C SER A 601 24.02 34.45 4.63
N GLY A 602 22.91 34.97 4.10
CA GLY A 602 22.88 36.03 3.09
C GLY A 602 23.09 35.56 1.64
N ILE A 603 23.53 34.32 1.41
CA ILE A 603 23.87 33.78 0.07
C ILE A 603 22.69 33.73 -0.92
N HIS A 604 21.45 33.84 -0.44
CA HIS A 604 20.26 34.01 -1.29
C HIS A 604 20.16 35.39 -1.99
N HIS A 605 21.06 36.33 -1.67
CA HIS A 605 21.09 37.71 -2.20
C HIS A 605 22.50 38.09 -2.70
N GLU A 606 23.20 37.15 -3.33
CA GLU A 606 24.43 37.45 -4.06
C GLU A 606 24.14 38.38 -5.26
N PRO A 607 24.79 39.56 -5.36
CA PRO A 607 24.65 40.44 -6.52
C PRO A 607 25.14 39.76 -7.82
N PRO A 608 24.55 40.06 -8.99
CA PRO A 608 25.03 39.54 -10.26
C PRO A 608 26.49 39.97 -10.50
N PRO A 609 27.32 39.13 -11.15
CA PRO A 609 28.72 39.46 -11.42
C PRO A 609 28.83 40.73 -12.28
N ASN A 610 29.74 41.63 -11.89
CA ASN A 610 29.88 42.93 -12.56
C ASN A 610 30.41 42.75 -14.00
N PRO A 611 29.82 43.42 -15.00
CA PRO A 611 30.36 43.43 -16.36
C PRO A 611 31.81 43.93 -16.38
N GLY A 612 32.75 43.06 -16.75
CA GLY A 612 34.17 43.40 -16.86
C GLY A 612 35.03 43.21 -15.60
N ASP A 613 34.55 42.58 -14.53
CA ASP A 613 35.45 42.08 -13.47
C ASP A 613 36.22 40.82 -13.96
N PRO A 614 37.53 40.67 -13.69
CA PRO A 614 38.35 39.61 -14.27
C PRO A 614 38.20 38.24 -13.57
N GLY A 615 37.02 37.65 -13.71
CA GLY A 615 36.81 36.19 -13.78
C GLY A 615 36.98 35.32 -12.52
N ASP A 616 37.53 35.81 -11.41
CA ASP A 616 37.84 34.96 -10.25
C ASP A 616 36.74 34.87 -9.17
N GLY A 617 35.73 35.74 -9.22
CA GLY A 617 34.60 35.77 -8.29
C GLY A 617 34.91 36.26 -6.87
N ARG A 618 36.15 36.67 -6.55
CA ARG A 618 36.57 36.99 -5.18
C ARG A 618 36.36 38.45 -4.76
N THR A 619 36.00 39.32 -5.70
CA THR A 619 35.75 40.76 -5.46
C THR A 619 34.28 41.11 -5.63
N LEU A 620 33.59 41.40 -4.53
CA LEU A 620 32.23 41.91 -4.58
C LEU A 620 32.21 43.44 -4.57
N ARG A 621 31.63 44.07 -5.60
CA ARG A 621 31.43 45.52 -5.68
C ARG A 621 29.97 45.87 -5.48
N PHE A 622 29.67 46.77 -4.54
CA PHE A 622 28.34 47.37 -4.40
C PHE A 622 28.25 48.64 -5.25
N PRO A 623 27.07 48.98 -5.84
CA PRO A 623 26.92 50.14 -6.72
C PRO A 623 27.05 51.49 -5.99
N HIS A 624 26.93 51.50 -4.67
CA HIS A 624 27.11 52.66 -3.79
C HIS A 624 27.84 52.21 -2.52
N PRO A 625 28.59 53.10 -1.83
CA PRO A 625 29.09 52.84 -0.49
C PRO A 625 27.98 52.40 0.47
N ARG A 626 28.32 51.53 1.42
CA ARG A 626 27.42 51.01 2.45
C ARG A 626 28.14 51.00 3.79
N ASP A 627 27.42 51.36 4.84
CA ASP A 627 27.87 51.05 6.20
C ASP A 627 27.75 49.54 6.43
N LEU A 628 28.86 48.92 6.85
CA LEU A 628 28.95 47.49 7.13
C LEU A 628 29.17 47.31 8.62
N THR A 629 28.36 46.46 9.26
CA THR A 629 28.52 46.04 10.65
C THR A 629 29.32 44.74 10.77
N ALA A 630 29.17 43.85 9.79
CA ALA A 630 29.95 42.63 9.66
C ALA A 630 30.05 42.19 8.19
N VAL A 631 31.04 41.35 7.90
CA VAL A 631 31.20 40.60 6.65
C VAL A 631 31.22 39.12 7.03
N THR A 632 30.34 38.32 6.43
CA THR A 632 30.44 36.85 6.52
C THR A 632 30.95 36.31 5.19
N VAL A 633 31.96 35.45 5.23
CA VAL A 633 32.57 34.80 4.06
C VAL A 633 32.54 33.28 4.27
N LEU A 634 32.05 32.56 3.27
CA LEU A 634 31.91 31.10 3.26
C LEU A 634 32.76 30.51 2.13
N THR A 635 33.58 29.53 2.45
CA THR A 635 34.57 28.90 1.54
C THR A 635 34.69 27.41 1.82
N ASP A 636 35.46 26.68 1.02
CA ASP A 636 35.93 25.35 1.42
C ASP A 636 36.71 25.41 2.75
N PRO A 637 36.54 24.42 3.66
CA PRO A 637 37.46 24.25 4.79
C PRO A 637 38.90 24.09 4.32
N GLY A 638 39.84 24.67 5.06
CA GLY A 638 41.24 24.77 4.65
C GLY A 638 41.55 25.89 3.63
N THR A 639 40.55 26.66 3.16
CA THR A 639 40.83 27.84 2.31
C THR A 639 41.59 28.90 3.09
N GLU A 640 42.85 29.14 2.72
CA GLU A 640 43.64 30.24 3.25
C GLU A 640 43.33 31.57 2.55
N GLY A 641 43.43 32.68 3.28
CA GLY A 641 43.24 34.02 2.73
C GLY A 641 42.92 35.09 3.76
N SER A 642 42.56 36.28 3.28
CA SER A 642 42.15 37.40 4.12
C SER A 642 40.96 38.15 3.55
N VAL A 643 40.06 38.58 4.43
CA VAL A 643 38.90 39.41 4.08
C VAL A 643 39.37 40.87 4.01
N GLN A 644 39.16 41.52 2.86
CA GLN A 644 39.50 42.93 2.66
C GLN A 644 38.26 43.75 2.30
N LEU A 645 38.23 45.00 2.76
CA LEU A 645 37.20 45.98 2.40
C LEU A 645 37.86 47.22 1.77
N ARG A 646 37.25 47.76 0.73
CA ARG A 646 37.67 49.03 0.11
C ARG A 646 36.91 50.19 0.74
N VAL A 647 37.58 50.98 1.57
CA VAL A 647 37.03 52.17 2.20
C VAL A 647 37.18 53.37 1.24
N PRO A 648 36.12 54.17 0.99
CA PRO A 648 36.22 55.40 0.20
C PRO A 648 37.30 56.34 0.75
N GLY A 649 38.16 56.88 -0.12
CA GLY A 649 39.29 57.73 0.25
C GLY A 649 40.48 57.02 0.92
N GLU A 650 40.28 55.85 1.53
CA GLU A 650 41.28 55.19 2.39
C GLU A 650 41.83 53.86 1.81
N GLY A 651 41.30 53.38 0.68
CA GLY A 651 41.83 52.23 -0.06
C GLY A 651 41.38 50.87 0.46
N TRP A 652 42.10 49.80 0.07
CA TRP A 652 41.84 48.45 0.57
C TRP A 652 42.44 48.26 1.98
N ARG A 653 41.67 47.64 2.87
CA ARG A 653 42.12 47.25 4.21
C ARG A 653 41.73 45.81 4.51
N THR A 654 42.69 45.01 4.96
CA THR A 654 42.46 43.71 5.59
C THR A 654 41.72 43.91 6.90
N VAL A 655 40.54 43.31 7.02
CA VAL A 655 39.70 43.36 8.22
C VAL A 655 39.70 42.04 9.00
N GLY A 656 40.08 40.93 8.37
CA GLY A 656 40.30 39.64 9.06
C GLY A 656 40.99 38.59 8.20
N ARG A 657 41.34 37.45 8.79
CA ARG A 657 41.79 36.25 8.06
C ARG A 657 40.63 35.28 7.89
N LEU A 658 40.67 34.44 6.85
CA LEU A 658 39.71 33.35 6.70
C LEU A 658 39.91 32.30 7.81
N SER A 659 38.80 31.75 8.31
CA SER A 659 38.81 30.64 9.25
C SER A 659 39.06 29.32 8.52
N PRO A 660 39.96 28.44 8.99
CA PRO A 660 40.15 27.09 8.43
C PRO A 660 38.87 26.23 8.42
N SER A 661 37.85 26.59 9.20
CA SER A 661 36.52 25.96 9.16
C SER A 661 35.73 26.21 7.87
N GLY A 662 36.18 27.15 7.03
CA GLY A 662 35.44 27.62 5.85
C GLY A 662 34.31 28.60 6.17
N ALA A 663 34.07 28.98 7.44
CA ALA A 663 33.11 30.01 7.82
C ALA A 663 33.76 31.14 8.62
N THR A 664 33.74 32.36 8.09
CA THR A 664 34.39 33.52 8.68
C THR A 664 33.38 34.64 8.89
N GLU A 665 33.20 35.13 10.11
CA GLU A 665 32.61 36.46 10.36
C GLU A 665 33.70 37.42 10.79
N VAL A 666 33.76 38.57 10.12
CA VAL A 666 34.54 39.73 10.53
C VAL A 666 33.58 40.84 10.90
N ARG A 667 33.54 41.23 12.18
CA ARG A 667 32.81 42.44 12.60
C ARG A 667 33.64 43.67 12.23
N VAL A 668 33.00 44.64 11.60
CA VAL A 668 33.62 45.90 11.19
C VAL A 668 33.36 46.91 12.33
N PRO A 669 34.40 47.45 12.99
CA PRO A 669 34.20 48.47 14.01
C PRO A 669 33.60 49.73 13.39
N GLY A 670 32.38 50.09 13.78
CA GLY A 670 31.79 51.37 13.44
C GLY A 670 32.64 52.52 14.00
N ARG A 671 32.75 53.64 13.27
CA ARG A 671 33.41 54.85 13.78
C ARG A 671 32.60 55.41 14.95
N ALA A 672 33.04 55.14 16.18
CA ALA A 672 32.54 55.82 17.37
C ALA A 672 32.96 57.30 17.28
N GLY A 673 31.99 58.18 16.98
CA GLY A 673 32.20 59.60 16.79
C GLY A 673 31.10 60.42 17.46
N GLN A 674 31.41 60.89 18.67
CA GLN A 674 30.84 62.06 19.35
C GLN A 674 29.32 62.29 19.22
N ASP A 675 28.57 61.86 20.25
CA ASP A 675 28.01 62.79 21.23
C ASP A 675 27.61 62.06 22.54
N ASP A 676 27.77 62.73 23.68
CA ASP A 676 27.28 62.33 25.02
C ASP A 676 26.67 63.59 25.65
N PRO A 677 25.42 63.54 26.16
CA PRO A 677 25.32 63.38 27.61
C PRO A 677 24.23 62.39 28.08
N ARG A 678 24.64 61.55 29.03
CA ARG A 678 23.87 60.93 30.13
C ARG A 678 22.65 61.75 30.64
N PRO A 679 21.71 61.13 31.38
CA PRO A 679 20.98 59.89 31.07
C PRO A 679 19.44 60.12 31.21
N GLY A 680 18.65 59.69 30.23
CA GLY A 680 17.18 59.84 30.24
C GLY A 680 16.45 58.53 29.94
N THR A 681 15.29 58.32 30.59
CA THR A 681 14.45 57.11 30.47
C THR A 681 13.58 57.11 29.18
N PRO A 682 12.87 56.01 28.84
CA PRO A 682 12.96 55.42 27.50
C PRO A 682 11.97 55.97 26.45
N GLY A 683 12.34 55.86 25.17
CA GLY A 683 11.47 56.18 24.03
C GLY A 683 11.69 55.24 22.83
N THR A 684 10.61 54.83 22.16
CA THR A 684 10.62 53.87 21.04
C THR A 684 10.41 54.54 19.68
N PRO A 685 11.13 54.10 18.63
CA PRO A 685 10.57 54.03 17.27
C PRO A 685 10.80 52.63 16.66
N ARG A 686 9.81 51.91 16.10
CA ARG A 686 8.92 52.21 14.96
C ARG A 686 9.65 52.48 13.64
N THR A 687 9.72 51.46 12.79
CA THR A 687 10.01 51.55 11.35
C THR A 687 8.74 51.29 10.53
N ARG A 688 8.70 51.75 9.26
CA ARG A 688 7.48 51.80 8.43
C ARG A 688 7.82 51.61 6.94
N THR A 689 7.11 50.71 6.25
CA THR A 689 7.19 50.45 4.79
C THR A 689 6.35 51.46 3.97
N PRO A 690 6.71 51.71 2.70
CA PRO A 690 6.10 51.02 1.53
C PRO A 690 7.15 50.70 0.42
N GLY A 691 6.84 50.10 -0.75
CA GLY A 691 5.55 49.68 -1.36
C GLY A 691 5.71 48.83 -2.65
N THR A 692 4.61 48.62 -3.38
CA THR A 692 4.42 47.63 -4.47
C THR A 692 4.80 48.11 -5.89
N PRO A 693 5.24 47.24 -6.83
CA PRO A 693 5.53 47.60 -8.24
C PRO A 693 4.34 47.48 -9.22
N LEU A 694 4.51 48.01 -10.44
CA LEU A 694 3.58 47.97 -11.60
C LEU A 694 4.32 47.60 -12.91
N THR A 695 3.59 47.08 -13.91
CA THR A 695 4.04 46.67 -15.26
C THR A 695 3.90 47.79 -16.32
N PRO A 696 4.67 47.77 -17.45
CA PRO A 696 4.15 47.20 -18.72
C PRO A 696 5.20 46.60 -19.72
N THR A 697 4.70 46.09 -20.86
CA THR A 697 5.32 45.51 -22.08
C THR A 697 5.48 46.55 -23.24
N PRO A 698 5.85 46.23 -24.52
CA PRO A 698 6.48 45.05 -25.19
C PRO A 698 7.66 45.38 -26.18
N GLY A 699 8.22 44.40 -26.93
CA GLY A 699 9.02 44.66 -28.15
C GLY A 699 9.72 43.44 -28.83
N THR A 700 9.69 43.38 -30.17
CA THR A 700 10.40 42.45 -31.12
C THR A 700 11.16 43.30 -32.18
N PRO A 701 11.91 42.80 -33.22
CA PRO A 701 12.05 41.44 -33.80
C PRO A 701 13.50 41.00 -34.25
N GLN A 702 13.56 39.91 -35.04
CA GLN A 702 14.52 39.55 -36.13
C GLN A 702 15.62 38.49 -35.93
N THR A 703 15.82 37.71 -37.00
CA THR A 703 16.80 36.64 -37.25
C THR A 703 17.90 37.12 -38.22
N PRO A 704 19.05 36.45 -38.32
CA PRO A 704 19.31 35.65 -39.53
C PRO A 704 20.13 34.35 -39.34
N THR A 705 20.23 33.58 -40.43
CA THR A 705 21.04 32.35 -40.68
C THR A 705 21.89 32.57 -41.97
N PRO A 706 22.66 31.60 -42.52
CA PRO A 706 23.47 30.51 -41.96
C PRO A 706 24.93 30.45 -42.56
N GLY A 707 25.70 29.40 -42.22
CA GLY A 707 26.87 28.87 -42.96
C GLY A 707 27.19 27.46 -42.41
N GLN A 708 27.45 26.38 -43.16
CA GLN A 708 28.48 26.11 -44.20
C GLN A 708 29.92 26.22 -43.65
N ASP A 709 30.83 25.25 -43.87
CA ASP A 709 30.83 24.14 -44.86
C ASP A 709 31.75 22.95 -44.43
N ARG A 710 31.56 21.76 -45.04
CA ARG A 710 32.53 20.62 -45.23
C ARG A 710 32.93 19.75 -44.00
N GLN A 711 32.85 18.40 -44.04
CA GLN A 711 33.54 17.35 -44.84
C GLN A 711 34.95 17.00 -44.31
N ASP A 712 35.42 15.73 -44.17
CA ASP A 712 34.78 14.40 -44.31
C ASP A 712 34.92 13.62 -42.94
N ASP A 713 35.19 12.33 -42.72
CA ASP A 713 35.55 11.10 -43.48
C ASP A 713 35.18 9.83 -42.64
N ARG A 714 35.07 8.66 -43.29
CA ARG A 714 34.98 7.26 -42.78
C ARG A 714 33.74 6.75 -42.03
N ALA A 715 33.08 5.79 -42.68
CA ALA A 715 32.43 4.61 -42.09
C ALA A 715 33.24 3.34 -42.55
N PRO A 716 32.82 2.07 -42.33
CA PRO A 716 31.65 1.57 -41.57
C PRO A 716 31.96 0.36 -40.63
N GLU A 717 30.98 -0.06 -39.82
CA GLU A 717 30.75 -1.50 -39.53
C GLU A 717 29.34 -1.82 -39.00
N ALA A 718 28.94 -3.10 -39.13
CA ALA A 718 27.85 -3.82 -38.43
C ALA A 718 26.39 -3.30 -38.44
N SER A 719 25.62 -3.78 -39.43
CA SER A 719 24.30 -4.45 -39.39
C SER A 719 23.13 -4.00 -38.46
N PRO A 720 21.85 -4.12 -38.91
CA PRO A 720 20.69 -3.53 -38.22
C PRO A 720 19.94 -4.48 -37.25
N THR A 721 19.30 -3.89 -36.25
CA THR A 721 18.16 -4.46 -35.51
C THR A 721 16.90 -3.62 -35.74
N THR A 722 15.78 -4.28 -36.08
CA THR A 722 14.50 -3.62 -36.36
C THR A 722 13.77 -3.26 -35.07
N GLY A 723 13.58 -1.96 -34.80
CA GLY A 723 12.87 -1.49 -33.62
C GLY A 723 11.34 -1.48 -33.80
N THR A 724 10.62 -2.03 -32.82
CA THR A 724 9.17 -1.88 -32.68
C THR A 724 8.85 -0.53 -32.03
N GLN A 725 8.02 0.29 -32.66
CA GLN A 725 7.67 1.63 -32.15
C GLN A 725 6.53 1.57 -31.13
N ALA A 726 6.71 2.21 -29.98
CA ALA A 726 5.63 2.53 -29.04
C ALA A 726 4.99 3.89 -29.41
N PRO A 727 3.64 4.03 -29.39
CA PRO A 727 2.97 5.28 -29.73
C PRO A 727 3.12 6.35 -28.63
N GLY A 728 3.57 7.54 -29.01
CA GLY A 728 3.88 8.63 -28.08
C GLY A 728 2.66 9.32 -27.45
N ARG A 729 2.81 9.77 -26.19
CA ARG A 729 1.83 10.60 -25.47
C ARG A 729 1.55 11.91 -26.21
N THR A 730 0.28 12.18 -26.54
CA THR A 730 -0.20 13.51 -26.96
C THR A 730 -0.81 14.27 -25.78
N GLY A 731 -0.50 15.56 -25.64
CA GLY A 731 -0.81 16.35 -24.46
C GLY A 731 -2.26 16.86 -24.41
N LYS A 732 -2.96 16.63 -23.28
CA LYS A 732 -4.31 17.17 -23.02
C LYS A 732 -4.25 18.68 -22.74
N ARG A 733 -4.84 19.51 -23.61
CA ARG A 733 -5.18 20.90 -23.28
C ARG A 733 -6.40 20.95 -22.36
N ARG A 734 -6.34 21.74 -21.29
CA ARG A 734 -7.53 22.18 -20.53
C ARG A 734 -8.19 23.39 -21.23
N PRO A 735 -9.52 23.46 -21.34
CA PRO A 735 -10.23 24.73 -21.49
C PRO A 735 -10.31 25.46 -20.13
N ALA A 736 -10.44 26.79 -20.16
CA ALA A 736 -10.57 27.63 -18.96
C ALA A 736 -12.04 27.99 -18.68
N THR A 737 -12.37 28.21 -17.41
CA THR A 737 -13.67 28.70 -16.95
C THR A 737 -13.81 30.22 -17.12
N GLY A 738 -14.96 30.69 -17.61
CA GLY A 738 -15.36 32.10 -17.61
C GLY A 738 -16.75 32.29 -17.01
N HIS A 739 -16.96 33.33 -16.20
CA HIS A 739 -18.20 33.59 -15.47
C HIS A 739 -18.68 35.03 -15.70
N THR A 740 -19.89 35.18 -16.27
CA THR A 740 -20.83 36.33 -16.19
C THR A 740 -22.16 35.86 -16.81
N GLY A 741 -23.36 36.25 -16.35
CA GLY A 741 -23.78 37.02 -15.18
C GLY A 741 -25.31 36.93 -14.96
N HIS A 742 -25.82 37.53 -13.87
CA HIS A 742 -27.27 37.75 -13.59
C HIS A 742 -27.93 38.71 -14.62
N ALA A 743 -29.25 38.85 -14.82
CA ALA A 743 -30.53 38.16 -14.48
C ALA A 743 -31.67 38.96 -15.23
N PRO A 744 -33.00 38.86 -15.00
CA PRO A 744 -33.87 37.86 -14.34
C PRO A 744 -34.97 37.29 -15.29
N GLY A 745 -36.02 36.65 -14.76
CA GLY A 745 -37.23 36.20 -15.51
C GLY A 745 -38.27 37.32 -15.75
N PRO A 746 -39.57 37.03 -16.11
CA PRO A 746 -40.36 35.85 -15.69
C PRO A 746 -41.29 35.22 -16.77
N GLY A 747 -42.10 34.20 -16.39
CA GLY A 747 -43.45 33.99 -16.96
C GLY A 747 -43.86 32.56 -17.36
N THR A 748 -44.87 32.01 -16.66
CA THR A 748 -45.92 31.02 -17.10
C THR A 748 -45.54 29.75 -17.90
N GLY A 749 -46.05 28.55 -17.60
CA GLY A 749 -47.09 28.18 -16.63
C GLY A 749 -47.38 26.66 -16.60
N ALA A 750 -48.56 26.28 -16.06
CA ALA A 750 -49.07 24.90 -15.91
C ALA A 750 -49.04 24.05 -17.21
N GLY A 751 -49.10 22.71 -17.19
CA GLY A 751 -49.50 21.76 -16.13
C GLY A 751 -49.25 20.30 -16.55
N PRO A 752 -49.82 19.28 -15.87
CA PRO A 752 -49.26 17.92 -15.86
C PRO A 752 -49.92 16.89 -16.78
N ALA A 753 -49.13 15.86 -17.11
CA ALA A 753 -49.55 14.49 -17.42
C ALA A 753 -48.44 13.54 -16.95
#